data_AF-A0A970SR93-F1
#
_entry.id   AF-A0A970SR93-F1
#
_cell.length_a   1.000
_cell.length_b   1.000
_cell.length_c   1.000
_cell.angle_alpha   90.00
_cell.angle_beta   90.00
_cell.angle_gamma   90.00
#
_symmetry.space_group_name_H-M   'P 1'
#
loop_
_entity.id
_entity.type
_entity.pdbx_description
1 polymer ?
#
loop_
_entity_poly.entity_id
_entity_poly.type
_entity_poly.pdbx_seq_one_letter_code
_entity_poly.pdbx_strand_id
1 'polypeptide(L)'
;MGKRKSIIVSLFMISFLLLSCDDIIVDPTDTSSDTITDSTTEPTTSSSTDSTTDSTTTTTQPPLERLLTPVLFLNDAHTGVVWDEVSGASSYSVKVNEEIFEDASEHLFSSEIGEYVITVTAIADGVNYLDSEESLPFEYETKDIFLSDLTRVDMSVSWTSIGFKTEVKFNNEQYVETTSSTYVASRTGEVSVRVLSGFKEDENIYYVGDTIEKSINVVEVGLDLYMIEDVEGRGNSDLQEDWIPTKYEDNTWKSTAAVASVSYEAFGENNTQSLKLDVWKNGSAFRYSRDIDLAHSYNALSLLVKGDDDVDYTLRFNDIETGIYADYKIDDASSNWVYHHIRFDDPAWAVAYGNNVYNLVQVAETLNYDHPGELVTLFDQFQIIVKGTFVSPGPQTYVLADEIALVNDNTPSRSEMHYDLDGRYTGENASAIYQFSNNGATGVFESLSLEYNYALSVMIETDVNSIKLTSIDDNGKSLYYEGRISHHGDKITYVKVTGTYAFLVADLSLSKVKVLDDFESYEETGVGYDVNHSPLERSGLRGNYYTDYYSGNENNPSPLGGKNWSLVSSTDYLNLETDDVHSGNNAARLKRSSTIRYINYNSYTGKNPGYGGGNSKFSFWAKSPSVDVKLRIRVYYVSQVNASNQVSGGSVSSTVDIVVEGGLDWQQYMMDINSEKIVFGYSFSTVEGATSYPLIDDVELFSANPWVV
;
A
#
# COMPACT_ATOMS: atom_id res chain seq x y z
N MET A 1 7.15 -26.75 31.64
CA MET A 1 5.70 -27.02 31.39
C MET A 1 5.25 -26.12 30.25
N GLY A 2 4.54 -26.56 29.21
CA GLY A 2 4.14 -27.93 28.90
C GLY A 2 2.74 -28.06 28.28
N LYS A 3 2.46 -27.37 27.17
CA LYS A 3 1.25 -27.55 26.32
C LYS A 3 1.53 -27.09 24.88
N ARG A 4 2.00 -28.01 24.01
CA ARG A 4 1.83 -27.85 22.56
C ARG A 4 0.41 -28.30 22.20
N LYS A 5 -0.31 -27.53 21.38
CA LYS A 5 -1.54 -28.01 20.72
C LYS A 5 -1.13 -28.63 19.39
N SER A 6 -1.69 -29.78 19.04
CA SER A 6 -1.60 -30.30 17.67
C SER A 6 -2.48 -29.48 16.76
N ILE A 7 -1.94 -29.04 15.62
CA ILE A 7 -2.74 -28.62 14.46
C ILE A 7 -2.99 -29.87 13.62
N ILE A 8 -4.24 -30.07 13.20
CA ILE A 8 -4.60 -31.10 12.22
C ILE A 8 -4.60 -30.40 10.86
N VAL A 9 -3.65 -30.76 10.00
CA VAL A 9 -3.63 -30.32 8.59
C VAL A 9 -4.31 -31.40 7.74
N SER A 10 -5.22 -30.99 6.86
CA SER A 10 -6.01 -31.90 6.03
C SER A 10 -5.16 -32.57 4.93
N LEU A 11 -5.45 -33.85 4.68
CA LEU A 11 -4.75 -34.66 3.69
C LEU A 11 -5.25 -34.36 2.28
N PHE A 12 -4.46 -33.62 1.48
CA PHE A 12 -4.71 -33.49 0.04
C PHE A 12 -4.07 -34.66 -0.73
N MET A 13 -4.85 -35.32 -1.60
CA MET A 13 -4.31 -36.26 -2.58
C MET A 13 -3.72 -35.51 -3.77
N ILE A 14 -2.47 -35.80 -4.11
CA ILE A 14 -1.90 -35.46 -5.42
C ILE A 14 -2.13 -36.65 -6.36
N SER A 15 -2.94 -36.44 -7.41
CA SER A 15 -3.10 -37.42 -8.48
C SER A 15 -1.97 -37.29 -9.50
N PHE A 16 -1.21 -38.37 -9.70
CA PHE A 16 -0.27 -38.47 -10.82
C PHE A 16 -1.02 -38.41 -12.15
N LEU A 17 -0.59 -37.52 -13.04
CA LEU A 17 -1.05 -37.45 -14.43
C LEU A 17 0.16 -37.61 -15.36
N LEU A 18 0.29 -38.81 -15.93
CA LEU A 18 1.32 -39.12 -16.92
C LEU A 18 0.92 -38.51 -18.27
N LEU A 19 1.85 -37.78 -18.90
CA LEU A 19 1.73 -37.30 -20.28
C LEU A 19 2.64 -38.13 -21.18
N SER A 20 2.04 -38.95 -22.03
CA SER A 20 2.69 -39.79 -23.03
C SER A 20 2.75 -39.08 -24.39
N CYS A 21 3.90 -39.13 -25.06
CA CYS A 21 4.02 -38.86 -26.50
C CYS A 21 5.05 -39.80 -27.15
N ASP A 22 4.56 -40.94 -27.63
CA ASP A 22 5.12 -41.62 -28.81
C ASP A 22 4.75 -40.77 -30.07
N ASP A 23 5.28 -40.96 -31.29
CA ASP A 23 6.30 -41.86 -31.83
C ASP A 23 6.75 -41.30 -33.21
N ILE A 24 8.02 -41.42 -33.62
CA ILE A 24 8.41 -41.40 -35.06
C ILE A 24 9.60 -42.35 -35.28
N ILE A 25 9.39 -43.34 -36.15
CA ILE A 25 10.33 -44.42 -36.52
C ILE A 25 10.93 -44.17 -37.90
N VAL A 26 12.24 -44.42 -38.06
CA VAL A 26 12.84 -44.96 -39.30
C VAL A 26 13.89 -46.02 -38.94
N ASP A 27 13.93 -47.09 -39.72
CA ASP A 27 14.61 -48.38 -39.44
C ASP A 27 15.81 -48.62 -40.43
N PRO A 28 16.32 -49.85 -40.65
CA PRO A 28 17.57 -50.38 -40.08
C PRO A 28 18.73 -50.51 -41.10
N THR A 29 19.86 -51.08 -40.66
CA THR A 29 20.45 -52.21 -41.42
C THR A 29 21.22 -53.21 -40.54
N ASP A 30 21.00 -54.50 -40.82
CA ASP A 30 21.53 -55.70 -40.16
C ASP A 30 22.94 -56.11 -40.67
N THR A 31 23.76 -56.73 -39.82
CA THR A 31 24.57 -57.92 -40.19
C THR A 31 25.18 -58.63 -38.97
N SER A 32 25.51 -59.92 -39.11
CA SER A 32 25.92 -60.85 -38.03
C SER A 32 27.16 -61.68 -38.39
N SER A 33 27.85 -62.28 -37.38
CA SER A 33 28.22 -63.72 -37.31
C SER A 33 29.36 -64.10 -36.33
N ASP A 34 29.09 -65.15 -35.53
CA ASP A 34 29.92 -66.30 -35.11
C ASP A 34 31.44 -66.26 -34.73
N THR A 35 31.71 -66.62 -33.46
CA THR A 35 32.41 -67.85 -32.96
C THR A 35 33.82 -68.29 -33.45
N ILE A 36 34.76 -68.62 -32.51
CA ILE A 36 35.66 -69.84 -32.43
C ILE A 36 36.75 -69.73 -31.30
N THR A 37 37.42 -70.84 -30.92
CA THR A 37 38.42 -71.02 -29.80
C THR A 37 39.91 -70.88 -30.25
N ASP A 38 41.04 -71.35 -29.66
CA ASP A 38 41.47 -72.45 -28.73
C ASP A 38 42.99 -72.25 -28.36
N SER A 39 43.71 -72.85 -27.38
CA SER A 39 43.52 -73.36 -25.99
C SER A 39 44.90 -73.73 -25.33
N THR A 40 44.97 -74.14 -24.04
CA THR A 40 46.11 -74.83 -23.30
C THR A 40 47.41 -74.02 -22.99
N THR A 41 48.38 -74.39 -22.10
CA THR A 41 48.68 -75.62 -21.29
C THR A 41 49.50 -75.31 -20.00
N GLU A 42 49.54 -76.23 -19.00
CA GLU A 42 50.60 -76.32 -17.94
C GLU A 42 51.88 -77.06 -18.44
N PRO A 43 52.96 -77.23 -17.62
CA PRO A 43 53.04 -78.42 -16.74
C PRO A 43 53.81 -78.28 -15.40
N THR A 44 53.61 -79.25 -14.50
CA THR A 44 54.40 -79.48 -13.26
C THR A 44 55.43 -80.62 -13.42
N THR A 45 56.49 -80.68 -12.58
CA THR A 45 57.16 -81.95 -12.20
C THR A 45 58.09 -81.80 -10.98
N SER A 46 58.47 -82.92 -10.34
CA SER A 46 59.31 -82.98 -9.14
C SER A 46 60.14 -84.28 -9.06
N SER A 47 61.34 -84.25 -8.45
CA SER A 47 62.04 -85.44 -7.91
C SER A 47 63.23 -85.10 -6.98
N SER A 48 63.64 -86.08 -6.17
CA SER A 48 64.81 -86.07 -5.27
C SER A 48 66.14 -86.43 -6.03
N THR A 49 67.34 -86.63 -5.47
CA THR A 49 67.75 -87.10 -4.11
C THR A 49 69.27 -86.90 -3.82
N ASP A 50 69.61 -86.78 -2.53
CA ASP A 50 70.75 -87.40 -1.80
C ASP A 50 72.21 -86.85 -1.73
N SER A 51 72.63 -86.61 -0.47
CA SER A 51 73.86 -87.02 0.28
C SER A 51 75.30 -86.43 0.14
N THR A 52 75.73 -85.81 1.27
CA THR A 52 77.02 -85.92 2.03
C THR A 52 78.20 -84.91 1.89
N THR A 53 78.57 -84.32 3.05
CA THR A 53 79.91 -83.80 3.46
C THR A 53 80.50 -82.57 2.73
N ASP A 54 81.34 -81.71 3.35
CA ASP A 54 81.99 -81.75 4.69
C ASP A 54 81.96 -80.37 5.42
N SER A 55 82.52 -80.31 6.63
CA SER A 55 82.28 -79.26 7.64
C SER A 55 83.32 -78.12 7.63
N THR A 56 82.87 -76.88 7.85
CA THR A 56 83.66 -75.87 8.59
C THR A 56 82.72 -74.92 9.33
N THR A 57 82.60 -75.07 10.65
CA THR A 57 81.69 -74.27 11.49
C THR A 57 82.24 -72.89 11.79
N THR A 58 81.63 -71.86 11.22
CA THR A 58 81.63 -70.50 11.78
C THR A 58 80.17 -70.11 12.00
N THR A 59 79.74 -69.96 13.26
CA THR A 59 78.38 -69.50 13.60
C THR A 59 78.27 -68.00 13.37
N THR A 60 78.26 -67.61 12.11
CA THR A 60 77.70 -66.33 11.68
C THR A 60 76.20 -66.44 11.92
N GLN A 61 75.66 -65.66 12.85
CA GLN A 61 74.21 -65.46 12.96
C GLN A 61 73.72 -64.99 11.58
N PRO A 62 72.59 -65.51 11.03
CA PRO A 62 72.04 -64.97 9.80
C PRO A 62 71.83 -63.45 10.00
N PRO A 63 72.15 -62.61 9.01
CA PRO A 63 71.88 -61.18 9.12
C PRO A 63 70.39 -61.00 9.37
N LEU A 64 70.04 -60.27 10.42
CA LEU A 64 68.66 -59.95 10.76
C LEU A 64 68.03 -59.24 9.56
N GLU A 65 66.88 -59.73 9.12
CA GLU A 65 66.18 -59.17 7.97
C GLU A 65 65.53 -57.83 8.37
N ARG A 66 65.62 -56.81 7.51
CA ARG A 66 65.02 -55.51 7.80
C ARG A 66 63.54 -55.55 7.48
N LEU A 67 62.70 -55.04 8.38
CA LEU A 67 61.27 -54.87 8.14
C LEU A 67 61.00 -53.98 6.91
N LEU A 68 59.87 -54.23 6.25
CA LEU A 68 59.40 -53.40 5.14
C LEU A 68 59.13 -51.97 5.63
N THR A 69 59.41 -50.99 4.77
CA THR A 69 59.14 -49.58 5.07
C THR A 69 57.62 -49.33 5.01
N PRO A 70 57.00 -48.73 6.04
CA PRO A 70 55.59 -48.36 6.02
C PRO A 70 55.25 -47.43 4.85
N VAL A 71 54.06 -47.61 4.28
CA VAL A 71 53.48 -46.72 3.25
C VAL A 71 52.29 -46.02 3.88
N LEU A 72 52.31 -44.69 3.89
CA LEU A 72 51.26 -43.86 4.46
C LEU A 72 50.17 -43.60 3.42
N PHE A 73 48.92 -43.62 3.87
CA PHE A 73 47.74 -43.20 3.12
C PHE A 73 46.72 -42.53 4.06
N LEU A 74 45.75 -41.79 3.51
CA LEU A 74 44.70 -41.16 4.30
C LEU A 74 43.80 -42.21 4.97
N ASN A 75 43.31 -41.92 6.18
CA ASN A 75 42.25 -42.73 6.79
C ASN A 75 40.89 -42.47 6.11
N ASP A 76 39.93 -43.40 6.24
CA ASP A 76 38.60 -43.29 5.60
C ASP A 76 37.91 -41.94 5.86
N ALA A 77 38.11 -41.37 7.06
CA ALA A 77 37.52 -40.10 7.48
C ALA A 77 38.23 -38.85 6.92
N HIS A 78 39.41 -39.02 6.30
CA HIS A 78 40.29 -37.94 5.84
C HIS A 78 40.64 -36.95 6.97
N THR A 79 40.83 -37.48 8.18
CA THR A 79 41.22 -36.74 9.40
C THR A 79 42.64 -37.05 9.86
N GLY A 80 43.37 -37.89 9.13
CA GLY A 80 44.72 -38.33 9.47
C GLY A 80 45.27 -39.35 8.48
N VAL A 81 46.43 -39.91 8.84
CA VAL A 81 47.12 -40.96 8.07
C VAL A 81 47.16 -42.30 8.81
N VAL A 82 47.16 -43.36 8.03
CA VAL A 82 47.27 -44.78 8.42
C VAL A 82 48.30 -45.47 7.51
N TRP A 83 48.68 -46.70 7.86
CA TRP A 83 49.64 -47.53 7.12
C TRP A 83 49.29 -49.01 7.28
N ASP A 84 49.69 -49.83 6.31
CA ASP A 84 49.49 -51.29 6.35
C ASP A 84 50.36 -51.97 7.44
N GLU A 85 49.88 -53.10 7.96
CA GLU A 85 50.60 -53.89 8.97
C GLU A 85 51.87 -54.54 8.36
N VAL A 86 53.04 -54.08 8.79
CA VAL A 86 54.34 -54.65 8.41
C VAL A 86 54.58 -55.95 9.17
N SER A 87 54.53 -57.08 8.47
CA SER A 87 54.73 -58.40 9.06
C SER A 87 56.11 -58.51 9.73
N GLY A 88 56.13 -58.84 11.03
CA GLY A 88 57.33 -58.89 11.87
C GLY A 88 57.57 -57.63 12.73
N ALA A 89 56.79 -56.56 12.54
CA ALA A 89 56.77 -55.44 13.45
C ALA A 89 56.20 -55.84 14.83
N SER A 90 56.77 -55.27 15.89
CA SER A 90 56.28 -55.36 17.26
C SER A 90 55.42 -54.14 17.63
N SER A 91 55.78 -52.96 17.12
CA SER A 91 54.96 -51.74 17.11
C SER A 91 55.45 -50.73 16.05
N TYR A 92 54.98 -49.48 16.10
CA TYR A 92 55.39 -48.41 15.20
C TYR A 92 55.85 -47.18 15.99
N SER A 93 56.83 -46.48 15.45
CA SER A 93 57.24 -45.15 15.88
C SER A 93 56.82 -44.15 14.81
N VAL A 94 55.91 -43.24 15.17
CA VAL A 94 55.44 -42.14 14.33
C VAL A 94 56.20 -40.89 14.74
N LYS A 95 56.72 -40.16 13.76
CA LYS A 95 57.49 -38.94 13.96
C LYS A 95 56.78 -37.80 13.24
N VAL A 96 56.51 -36.71 13.94
CA VAL A 96 55.82 -35.53 13.39
C VAL A 96 56.66 -34.31 13.67
N ASN A 97 57.21 -33.72 12.62
CA ASN A 97 58.25 -32.70 12.68
C ASN A 97 59.47 -33.19 13.50
N GLU A 98 59.60 -32.76 14.77
CA GLU A 98 60.66 -33.22 15.69
C GLU A 98 60.14 -34.11 16.84
N GLU A 99 58.82 -34.27 16.99
CA GLU A 99 58.22 -35.08 18.06
C GLU A 99 58.05 -36.55 17.64
N ILE A 100 58.13 -37.47 18.60
CA ILE A 100 58.07 -38.92 18.38
C ILE A 100 57.01 -39.55 19.30
N PHE A 101 56.16 -40.38 18.70
CA PHE A 101 55.05 -41.10 19.32
C PHE A 101 55.25 -42.60 19.13
N GLU A 102 55.26 -43.37 20.21
CA GLU A 102 55.45 -44.83 20.22
C GLU A 102 54.09 -45.55 20.28
N ASP A 103 54.05 -46.80 19.79
CA ASP A 103 52.91 -47.72 19.84
C ASP A 103 51.60 -47.22 19.18
N ALA A 104 51.71 -46.40 18.13
CA ALA A 104 50.58 -45.90 17.34
C ALA A 104 50.14 -46.86 16.20
N SER A 105 48.92 -46.70 15.71
CA SER A 105 48.35 -47.38 14.52
C SER A 105 47.70 -46.43 13.50
N GLU A 106 47.52 -45.16 13.87
CA GLU A 106 47.11 -44.05 13.00
C GLU A 106 47.72 -42.75 13.55
N HIS A 107 47.69 -41.67 12.79
CA HIS A 107 47.98 -40.33 13.30
C HIS A 107 46.97 -39.31 12.73
N LEU A 108 46.17 -38.69 13.61
CA LEU A 108 45.23 -37.64 13.26
C LEU A 108 45.94 -36.32 12.99
N PHE A 109 45.46 -35.55 12.02
CA PHE A 109 46.03 -34.25 11.67
C PHE A 109 45.90 -33.25 12.82
N SER A 110 46.92 -32.39 12.96
CA SER A 110 46.97 -31.33 13.96
C SER A 110 45.83 -30.33 13.77
N SER A 111 45.22 -29.91 14.87
CA SER A 111 44.29 -28.76 14.91
C SER A 111 44.98 -27.41 15.18
N GLU A 112 46.30 -27.40 15.38
CA GLU A 112 47.10 -26.17 15.43
C GLU A 112 47.56 -25.79 14.01
N ILE A 113 47.55 -24.49 13.70
CA ILE A 113 47.93 -23.95 12.38
C ILE A 113 49.44 -24.11 12.17
N GLY A 114 49.86 -24.74 11.07
CA GLY A 114 51.28 -24.92 10.75
C GLY A 114 51.56 -25.91 9.63
N GLU A 115 52.83 -26.03 9.26
CA GLU A 115 53.35 -27.05 8.34
C GLU A 115 53.77 -28.31 9.14
N TYR A 116 53.44 -29.49 8.62
CA TYR A 116 53.62 -30.77 9.29
C TYR A 116 54.17 -31.84 8.35
N VAL A 117 55.17 -32.56 8.82
CA VAL A 117 55.78 -33.70 8.13
C VAL A 117 55.68 -34.94 9.01
N ILE A 118 54.96 -35.96 8.53
CA ILE A 118 54.82 -37.26 9.21
C ILE A 118 55.73 -38.29 8.54
N THR A 119 56.57 -38.98 9.33
CA THR A 119 57.21 -40.25 8.92
C THR A 119 56.90 -41.36 9.92
N VAL A 120 56.92 -42.61 9.47
CA VAL A 120 56.63 -43.80 10.30
C VAL A 120 57.74 -44.84 10.12
N THR A 121 58.16 -45.43 11.23
CA THR A 121 59.11 -46.56 11.27
C THR A 121 58.43 -47.78 11.89
N ALA A 122 58.51 -48.94 11.24
CA ALA A 122 58.10 -50.22 11.83
C ALA A 122 59.20 -50.72 12.77
N ILE A 123 58.88 -50.91 14.04
CA ILE A 123 59.82 -51.33 15.09
C ILE A 123 59.83 -52.86 15.18
N ALA A 124 61.01 -53.46 15.20
CA ALA A 124 61.19 -54.91 15.24
C ALA A 124 61.12 -55.47 16.67
N ASP A 125 61.21 -56.80 16.79
CA ASP A 125 61.39 -57.48 18.09
C ASP A 125 62.84 -57.44 18.60
N GLY A 126 63.79 -56.95 17.80
CA GLY A 126 65.23 -56.91 18.08
C GLY A 126 65.90 -58.29 18.18
N VAL A 127 65.20 -59.37 17.82
CA VAL A 127 65.64 -60.76 17.96
C VAL A 127 65.68 -61.49 16.61
N ASN A 128 64.68 -61.25 15.76
CA ASN A 128 64.52 -61.88 14.46
C ASN A 128 64.65 -60.87 13.30
N TYR A 129 64.26 -59.61 13.52
CA TYR A 129 64.28 -58.55 12.51
C TYR A 129 65.02 -57.28 12.97
N LEU A 130 65.33 -56.39 12.02
CA LEU A 130 65.73 -54.99 12.24
C LEU A 130 64.57 -54.06 11.89
N ASP A 131 64.46 -52.94 12.61
CA ASP A 131 63.49 -51.86 12.33
C ASP A 131 63.54 -51.43 10.86
N SER A 132 62.45 -50.91 10.31
CA SER A 132 62.43 -50.43 8.92
C SER A 132 63.36 -49.22 8.70
N GLU A 133 63.49 -48.74 7.46
CA GLU A 133 63.85 -47.33 7.25
C GLU A 133 62.62 -46.45 7.61
N GLU A 134 62.81 -45.14 7.83
CA GLU A 134 61.67 -44.21 7.89
C GLU A 134 60.87 -44.26 6.57
N SER A 135 59.55 -44.10 6.65
CA SER A 135 58.68 -43.95 5.48
C SER A 135 59.07 -42.77 4.60
N LEU A 136 58.50 -42.71 3.39
CA LEU A 136 58.40 -41.44 2.68
C LEU A 136 57.60 -40.44 3.55
N PRO A 137 57.97 -39.14 3.56
CA PRO A 137 57.25 -38.13 4.32
C PRO A 137 55.85 -37.90 3.75
N PHE A 138 54.86 -37.80 4.64
CA PHE A 138 53.57 -37.22 4.32
C PHE A 138 53.58 -35.77 4.81
N GLU A 139 53.63 -34.82 3.86
CA GLU A 139 53.71 -33.38 4.11
C GLU A 139 52.31 -32.75 3.96
N TYR A 140 51.85 -32.00 4.98
CA TYR A 140 50.58 -31.29 4.96
C TYR A 140 50.64 -29.95 5.73
N GLU A 141 49.67 -29.08 5.49
CA GLU A 141 49.53 -27.80 6.20
C GLU A 141 48.15 -27.71 6.88
N THR A 142 48.09 -27.33 8.16
CA THR A 142 46.83 -27.01 8.83
C THR A 142 46.50 -25.53 8.71
N LYS A 143 45.27 -25.19 8.30
CA LYS A 143 44.75 -23.82 8.19
C LYS A 143 43.39 -23.65 8.87
N ASP A 144 43.21 -22.54 9.59
CA ASP A 144 41.87 -22.10 10.02
C ASP A 144 40.97 -21.81 8.81
N ILE A 145 39.68 -22.14 8.92
CA ILE A 145 38.67 -21.71 7.94
C ILE A 145 38.27 -20.24 8.12
N PHE A 146 37.95 -19.59 7.00
CA PHE A 146 37.59 -18.17 6.95
C PHE A 146 36.44 -17.94 5.95
N LEU A 147 35.56 -17.01 6.30
CA LEU A 147 34.55 -16.42 5.42
C LEU A 147 34.47 -14.91 5.72
N SER A 148 34.73 -14.07 4.72
CA SER A 148 34.54 -12.62 4.85
C SER A 148 33.07 -12.28 5.14
N ASP A 149 32.77 -11.03 5.46
CA ASP A 149 31.38 -10.60 5.39
C ASP A 149 30.89 -10.66 3.94
N LEU A 150 29.58 -10.86 3.77
CA LEU A 150 28.95 -10.87 2.45
C LEU A 150 28.76 -9.43 2.01
N THR A 151 29.19 -9.11 0.80
CA THR A 151 28.98 -7.79 0.19
C THR A 151 27.98 -7.93 -0.96
N ARG A 152 27.05 -6.98 -1.07
CA ARG A 152 26.05 -6.96 -2.13
C ARG A 152 26.24 -5.78 -3.07
N VAL A 153 25.86 -5.97 -4.33
CA VAL A 153 25.49 -4.92 -5.28
C VAL A 153 24.28 -5.45 -6.06
N ASP A 154 23.14 -4.76 -5.94
CA ASP A 154 21.86 -5.14 -6.54
C ASP A 154 21.46 -6.60 -6.16
N MET A 155 21.42 -7.50 -7.15
CA MET A 155 21.11 -8.93 -7.02
C MET A 155 22.36 -9.82 -6.89
N SER A 156 23.56 -9.24 -6.91
CA SER A 156 24.83 -9.99 -6.81
C SER A 156 25.42 -9.91 -5.40
N VAL A 157 25.75 -11.08 -4.85
CA VAL A 157 26.41 -11.23 -3.54
C VAL A 157 27.80 -11.79 -3.78
N SER A 158 28.82 -11.20 -3.15
CA SER A 158 30.20 -11.65 -3.24
C SER A 158 30.87 -11.83 -1.86
N TRP A 159 31.83 -12.74 -1.81
CA TRP A 159 32.55 -13.11 -0.59
C TRP A 159 33.98 -13.56 -0.92
N THR A 160 34.78 -13.76 0.12
CA THR A 160 36.05 -14.50 0.05
C THR A 160 36.06 -15.57 1.14
N SER A 161 36.56 -16.76 0.81
CA SER A 161 36.59 -17.90 1.72
C SER A 161 37.93 -18.64 1.66
N ILE A 162 38.28 -19.30 2.75
CA ILE A 162 39.40 -20.25 2.89
C ILE A 162 38.85 -21.45 3.65
N GLY A 163 38.96 -22.66 3.10
CA GLY A 163 38.42 -23.86 3.72
C GLY A 163 38.43 -25.05 2.77
N PHE A 164 38.09 -26.23 3.31
CA PHE A 164 38.00 -27.47 2.52
C PHE A 164 36.97 -27.33 1.40
N LYS A 165 35.84 -26.69 1.73
CA LYS A 165 34.71 -26.54 0.82
C LYS A 165 33.90 -25.30 1.14
N THR A 166 33.45 -24.61 0.09
CA THR A 166 32.46 -23.51 0.19
C THR A 166 31.14 -23.97 -0.44
N GLU A 167 30.03 -23.67 0.21
CA GLU A 167 28.68 -23.94 -0.29
C GLU A 167 27.80 -22.69 -0.24
N VAL A 168 26.87 -22.58 -1.19
CA VAL A 168 25.86 -21.52 -1.25
C VAL A 168 24.46 -22.12 -1.34
N LYS A 169 23.46 -21.48 -0.74
CA LYS A 169 22.03 -21.75 -0.94
C LYS A 169 21.29 -20.45 -1.21
N PHE A 170 20.06 -20.58 -1.69
CA PHE A 170 19.12 -19.47 -1.82
C PHE A 170 17.80 -19.81 -1.11
N ASN A 171 17.31 -18.93 -0.24
CA ASN A 171 16.18 -19.18 0.64
C ASN A 171 16.27 -20.55 1.36
N ASN A 172 15.23 -21.37 1.23
CA ASN A 172 15.12 -22.71 1.83
C ASN A 172 15.62 -23.85 0.91
N GLU A 173 16.35 -23.51 -0.17
CA GLU A 173 16.94 -24.49 -1.07
C GLU A 173 18.13 -25.21 -0.38
N GLN A 174 18.60 -26.32 -0.97
CA GLN A 174 19.74 -27.06 -0.40
C GLN A 174 21.06 -26.34 -0.69
N TYR A 175 22.03 -26.53 0.20
CA TYR A 175 23.41 -26.08 -0.03
C TYR A 175 24.03 -26.80 -1.23
N VAL A 176 24.60 -26.02 -2.14
CA VAL A 176 25.32 -26.50 -3.33
C VAL A 176 26.77 -26.02 -3.27
N GLU A 177 27.69 -26.91 -3.59
CA GLU A 177 29.12 -26.63 -3.63
C GLU A 177 29.47 -25.60 -4.72
N THR A 178 30.36 -24.66 -4.39
CA THR A 178 30.76 -23.59 -5.31
C THR A 178 32.24 -23.25 -5.18
N THR A 179 32.90 -23.09 -6.33
CA THR A 179 34.23 -22.49 -6.48
C THR A 179 34.17 -21.01 -6.87
N SER A 180 32.96 -20.47 -7.05
CA SER A 180 32.73 -19.05 -7.31
C SER A 180 32.81 -18.24 -6.01
N SER A 181 33.39 -17.04 -6.08
CA SER A 181 33.33 -16.00 -5.03
C SER A 181 32.11 -15.09 -5.16
N THR A 182 31.19 -15.37 -6.10
CA THR A 182 29.99 -14.58 -6.38
C THR A 182 28.77 -15.46 -6.64
N TYR A 183 27.61 -15.03 -6.16
CA TYR A 183 26.28 -15.50 -6.53
C TYR A 183 25.50 -14.35 -7.20
N VAL A 184 24.56 -14.67 -8.08
CA VAL A 184 23.61 -13.71 -8.66
C VAL A 184 22.22 -14.33 -8.55
N ALA A 185 21.36 -13.71 -7.75
CA ALA A 185 19.99 -14.16 -7.59
C ALA A 185 19.11 -13.71 -8.77
N SER A 186 18.06 -14.50 -9.04
CA SER A 186 17.10 -14.25 -10.13
C SER A 186 15.75 -13.72 -9.66
N ARG A 187 15.62 -13.42 -8.36
CA ARG A 187 14.42 -12.96 -7.64
C ARG A 187 14.82 -12.57 -6.20
N THR A 188 13.96 -11.84 -5.50
CA THR A 188 14.13 -11.51 -4.07
C THR A 188 14.24 -12.74 -3.16
N GLY A 189 15.05 -12.65 -2.10
CA GLY A 189 15.23 -13.70 -1.09
C GLY A 189 16.50 -13.57 -0.25
N GLU A 190 16.81 -14.59 0.54
CA GLU A 190 18.07 -14.69 1.29
C GLU A 190 19.12 -15.48 0.48
N VAL A 191 20.33 -14.94 0.32
CA VAL A 191 21.51 -15.69 -0.12
C VAL A 191 22.33 -16.04 1.12
N SER A 192 22.63 -17.33 1.30
CA SER A 192 23.46 -17.79 2.42
C SER A 192 24.66 -18.58 1.92
N VAL A 193 25.81 -18.30 2.49
CA VAL A 193 27.11 -18.91 2.14
C VAL A 193 27.70 -19.53 3.40
N ARG A 194 28.26 -20.73 3.28
CA ARG A 194 29.01 -21.38 4.36
C ARG A 194 30.32 -22.00 3.91
N VAL A 195 31.25 -22.10 4.85
CA VAL A 195 32.58 -22.69 4.66
C VAL A 195 32.78 -23.81 5.67
N LEU A 196 33.29 -24.96 5.20
CA LEU A 196 33.47 -26.17 5.99
C LEU A 196 34.97 -26.50 6.17
N SER A 197 35.27 -27.13 7.29
CA SER A 197 36.52 -27.81 7.62
C SER A 197 36.60 -29.22 6.98
N GLY A 198 37.81 -29.79 6.89
CA GLY A 198 38.10 -31.07 6.22
C GLY A 198 39.49 -31.09 5.57
N PHE A 199 39.94 -32.24 5.07
CA PHE A 199 41.20 -32.36 4.34
C PHE A 199 41.02 -32.24 2.83
N LYS A 200 41.85 -31.43 2.19
CA LYS A 200 41.85 -31.22 0.74
C LYS A 200 43.10 -31.85 0.11
N GLU A 201 42.91 -33.02 -0.49
CA GLU A 201 43.98 -33.91 -1.00
C GLU A 201 44.79 -33.29 -2.16
N ASP A 202 44.17 -32.49 -3.04
CA ASP A 202 44.88 -31.83 -4.15
C ASP A 202 45.79 -30.67 -3.71
N GLU A 203 45.65 -30.20 -2.47
CA GLU A 203 46.49 -29.16 -1.86
C GLU A 203 47.35 -29.68 -0.67
N ASN A 204 47.07 -30.88 -0.17
CA ASN A 204 47.54 -31.39 1.14
C ASN A 204 47.26 -30.41 2.31
N ILE A 205 46.08 -29.80 2.35
CA ILE A 205 45.69 -28.86 3.42
C ILE A 205 44.59 -29.45 4.30
N TYR A 206 44.82 -29.47 5.62
CA TYR A 206 43.80 -29.75 6.62
C TYR A 206 43.17 -28.45 7.11
N TYR A 207 41.93 -28.20 6.70
CA TYR A 207 41.19 -27.01 7.07
C TYR A 207 40.40 -27.25 8.37
N VAL A 208 40.57 -26.41 9.38
CA VAL A 208 40.04 -26.61 10.75
C VAL A 208 39.16 -25.47 11.24
N GLY A 209 38.25 -25.77 12.19
CA GLY A 209 37.30 -24.82 12.78
C GLY A 209 35.84 -25.27 12.63
N ASP A 210 34.95 -24.61 13.40
CA ASP A 210 33.49 -24.78 13.30
C ASP A 210 32.95 -24.08 12.04
N THR A 211 32.03 -24.73 11.31
CA THR A 211 31.41 -24.22 10.07
C THR A 211 30.94 -22.76 10.21
N ILE A 212 31.53 -21.87 9.40
CA ILE A 212 31.13 -20.46 9.35
C ILE A 212 30.03 -20.32 8.30
N GLU A 213 28.84 -19.87 8.72
CA GLU A 213 27.67 -19.61 7.85
C GLU A 213 27.25 -18.14 8.00
N LYS A 214 26.96 -17.47 6.88
CA LYS A 214 26.48 -16.08 6.81
C LYS A 214 25.37 -15.95 5.78
N SER A 215 24.46 -15.01 6.02
CA SER A 215 23.32 -14.70 5.15
C SER A 215 23.24 -13.21 4.86
N ILE A 216 22.70 -12.86 3.69
CA ILE A 216 22.33 -11.49 3.30
C ILE A 216 21.08 -11.54 2.42
N ASN A 217 20.19 -10.55 2.55
CA ASN A 217 19.04 -10.43 1.68
C ASN A 217 19.43 -9.80 0.34
N VAL A 218 18.78 -10.23 -0.73
CA VAL A 218 18.80 -9.62 -2.06
C VAL A 218 17.37 -9.26 -2.41
N VAL A 219 17.15 -8.03 -2.91
CA VAL A 219 15.81 -7.56 -3.30
C VAL A 219 15.84 -7.06 -4.73
N GLU A 220 14.92 -7.55 -5.53
CA GLU A 220 14.73 -7.14 -6.92
C GLU A 220 14.02 -5.78 -6.96
N VAL A 221 14.59 -4.82 -7.71
CA VAL A 221 13.96 -3.52 -7.91
C VAL A 221 12.64 -3.70 -8.65
N GLY A 222 11.56 -3.13 -8.12
CA GLY A 222 10.23 -3.22 -8.73
C GLY A 222 10.13 -2.47 -10.05
N LEU A 223 9.00 -2.65 -10.71
CA LEU A 223 8.61 -1.79 -11.83
C LEU A 223 8.36 -0.35 -11.35
N ASP A 224 8.11 0.56 -12.29
CA ASP A 224 7.85 1.98 -12.01
C ASP A 224 6.67 2.19 -11.02
N LEU A 225 5.71 1.25 -11.01
CA LEU A 225 4.44 1.30 -10.28
C LEU A 225 3.98 -0.10 -9.84
N TYR A 226 3.49 -0.22 -8.60
CA TYR A 226 2.69 -1.34 -8.09
C TYR A 226 1.46 -0.78 -7.37
N MET A 227 0.27 -1.11 -7.85
CA MET A 227 -0.97 -0.60 -7.27
C MET A 227 -1.40 -1.45 -6.07
N ILE A 228 -1.46 -0.83 -4.88
CA ILE A 228 -2.06 -1.42 -3.68
C ILE A 228 -3.58 -1.31 -3.78
N GLU A 229 -4.12 -0.17 -4.22
CA GLU A 229 -5.55 -0.01 -4.50
C GLU A 229 -5.82 1.00 -5.62
N ASP A 230 -6.59 0.53 -6.60
CA ASP A 230 -7.32 1.33 -7.59
C ASP A 230 -8.79 0.91 -7.47
N VAL A 231 -9.68 1.89 -7.34
CA VAL A 231 -11.09 1.69 -6.98
C VAL A 231 -11.99 1.62 -8.21
N GLU A 232 -11.47 1.94 -9.40
CA GLU A 232 -12.25 1.99 -10.63
C GLU A 232 -12.79 0.61 -11.05
N GLY A 233 -14.10 0.55 -11.26
CA GLY A 233 -14.84 -0.68 -11.54
C GLY A 233 -15.09 -1.58 -10.33
N ARG A 234 -14.65 -1.23 -9.11
CA ARG A 234 -14.85 -2.06 -7.90
C ARG A 234 -16.22 -1.87 -7.26
N GLY A 235 -16.70 -2.92 -6.58
CA GLY A 235 -17.92 -2.91 -5.77
C GLY A 235 -17.66 -2.83 -4.27
N ASN A 236 -18.69 -2.41 -3.51
CA ASN A 236 -18.65 -2.38 -2.03
C ASN A 236 -18.33 -3.74 -1.38
N SER A 237 -18.72 -4.85 -2.02
CA SER A 237 -18.37 -6.21 -1.58
C SER A 237 -16.86 -6.44 -1.57
N ASP A 238 -16.21 -6.00 -2.64
CA ASP A 238 -14.85 -6.38 -2.98
C ASP A 238 -13.88 -5.60 -2.08
N LEU A 239 -14.17 -4.32 -1.84
CA LEU A 239 -13.48 -3.50 -0.85
C LEU A 239 -13.67 -4.01 0.59
N GLN A 240 -14.79 -4.68 0.90
CA GLN A 240 -15.05 -5.25 2.23
C GLN A 240 -14.45 -6.66 2.42
N GLU A 241 -13.99 -7.29 1.35
CA GLU A 241 -13.17 -8.51 1.40
C GLU A 241 -11.68 -8.14 1.55
N ASP A 242 -11.19 -7.15 0.79
CA ASP A 242 -9.78 -6.71 0.82
C ASP A 242 -9.39 -5.84 2.03
N TRP A 243 -10.27 -4.93 2.48
CA TRP A 243 -9.98 -4.00 3.58
C TRP A 243 -10.71 -4.37 4.86
N ILE A 244 -9.98 -4.98 5.79
CA ILE A 244 -10.47 -5.44 7.09
C ILE A 244 -10.57 -4.26 8.07
N PRO A 245 -11.76 -3.84 8.51
CA PRO A 245 -11.92 -2.71 9.41
C PRO A 245 -11.79 -3.14 10.88
N THR A 246 -10.98 -2.40 11.64
CA THR A 246 -10.81 -2.56 13.09
C THR A 246 -10.89 -1.22 13.83
N LYS A 247 -11.28 -1.27 15.11
CA LYS A 247 -11.37 -0.12 16.02
C LYS A 247 -10.50 -0.36 17.24
N TYR A 248 -9.81 0.68 17.71
CA TYR A 248 -9.02 0.64 18.95
C TYR A 248 -9.92 0.88 20.17
N GLU A 249 -10.01 -0.13 21.04
CA GLU A 249 -10.84 -0.11 22.25
C GLU A 249 -10.26 -1.06 23.32
N ASP A 250 -10.33 -0.68 24.60
CA ASP A 250 -9.71 -1.41 25.73
C ASP A 250 -8.21 -1.74 25.52
N ASN A 251 -7.47 -0.81 24.89
CA ASN A 251 -6.07 -0.96 24.46
C ASN A 251 -5.82 -2.07 23.41
N THR A 252 -6.85 -2.51 22.69
CA THR A 252 -6.79 -3.59 21.69
C THR A 252 -7.46 -3.18 20.38
N TRP A 253 -6.99 -3.72 19.26
CA TRP A 253 -7.74 -3.65 17.99
C TRP A 253 -8.83 -4.73 17.99
N LYS A 254 -10.08 -4.33 17.76
CA LYS A 254 -11.25 -5.20 17.66
C LYS A 254 -11.92 -5.02 16.30
N SER A 255 -12.58 -6.06 15.77
CA SER A 255 -13.50 -5.90 14.62
C SER A 255 -14.62 -4.91 14.97
N THR A 256 -15.08 -4.16 13.97
CA THR A 256 -16.01 -3.03 14.11
C THR A 256 -17.09 -3.08 13.03
N ALA A 257 -18.14 -2.26 13.19
CA ALA A 257 -19.17 -2.03 12.18
C ALA A 257 -18.85 -0.85 11.24
N ALA A 258 -17.67 -0.24 11.38
CA ALA A 258 -17.09 0.58 10.30
C ALA A 258 -16.79 -0.33 9.11
N VAL A 259 -16.82 0.23 7.90
CA VAL A 259 -16.55 -0.49 6.65
C VAL A 259 -15.68 0.34 5.73
N ALA A 260 -14.93 -0.32 4.86
CA ALA A 260 -14.55 0.24 3.57
C ALA A 260 -15.76 0.22 2.62
N SER A 261 -15.85 1.20 1.72
CA SER A 261 -16.90 1.26 0.70
C SER A 261 -16.45 2.13 -0.47
N VAL A 262 -17.16 2.06 -1.59
CA VAL A 262 -17.00 2.94 -2.75
C VAL A 262 -17.72 4.26 -2.48
N SER A 263 -17.02 5.38 -2.59
CA SER A 263 -17.66 6.68 -2.87
C SER A 263 -17.67 6.94 -4.37
N TYR A 264 -18.69 7.67 -4.82
CA TYR A 264 -18.71 8.28 -6.15
C TYR A 264 -18.35 9.76 -5.99
N GLU A 265 -17.10 10.01 -5.63
CA GLU A 265 -16.56 11.35 -5.39
C GLU A 265 -15.25 11.49 -6.19
N ALA A 266 -15.40 12.14 -7.35
CA ALA A 266 -14.42 12.16 -8.44
C ALA A 266 -13.14 12.95 -8.13
N PHE A 267 -12.10 12.64 -8.90
CA PHE A 267 -10.87 13.42 -8.98
C PHE A 267 -10.53 13.77 -10.45
N GLY A 268 -10.87 15.00 -10.85
CA GLY A 268 -10.74 15.44 -12.24
C GLY A 268 -11.73 14.75 -13.19
N GLU A 269 -11.42 14.74 -14.49
CA GLU A 269 -12.33 14.24 -15.53
C GLU A 269 -12.33 12.71 -15.71
N ASN A 270 -11.31 12.01 -15.20
CA ASN A 270 -11.03 10.60 -15.55
C ASN A 270 -11.25 9.60 -14.40
N ASN A 271 -11.34 10.06 -13.16
CA ASN A 271 -11.49 9.23 -11.96
C ASN A 271 -12.82 9.59 -11.29
N THR A 272 -13.65 8.57 -11.03
CA THR A 272 -15.06 8.67 -10.62
C THR A 272 -15.39 7.92 -9.34
N GLN A 273 -14.52 7.02 -8.88
CA GLN A 273 -14.72 6.13 -7.73
C GLN A 273 -13.55 6.19 -6.76
N SER A 274 -13.81 6.35 -5.46
CA SER A 274 -12.75 6.45 -4.42
C SER A 274 -13.04 5.62 -3.17
N LEU A 275 -12.00 5.20 -2.45
CA LEU A 275 -12.07 4.31 -1.29
C LEU A 275 -12.49 5.08 -0.06
N LYS A 276 -13.73 4.87 0.37
CA LYS A 276 -14.35 5.54 1.51
C LYS A 276 -14.22 4.73 2.79
N LEU A 277 -13.54 5.32 3.77
CA LEU A 277 -13.23 4.77 5.08
C LEU A 277 -14.15 5.40 6.14
N ASP A 278 -15.29 4.75 6.45
CA ASP A 278 -16.31 5.30 7.34
C ASP A 278 -15.94 5.18 8.84
N VAL A 279 -15.73 6.31 9.50
CA VAL A 279 -15.27 6.41 10.91
C VAL A 279 -16.22 7.23 11.78
N TRP A 280 -15.99 7.25 13.10
CA TRP A 280 -16.76 8.08 14.04
C TRP A 280 -15.88 9.02 14.85
N LYS A 281 -16.28 10.30 14.96
CA LYS A 281 -15.66 11.31 15.83
C LYS A 281 -15.98 11.09 17.32
N ASN A 282 -15.57 9.93 17.84
CA ASN A 282 -15.84 9.47 19.21
C ASN A 282 -14.57 9.28 20.07
N GLY A 283 -13.41 9.75 19.61
CA GLY A 283 -12.13 9.62 20.30
C GLY A 283 -11.41 8.28 20.13
N SER A 284 -11.99 7.30 19.42
CA SER A 284 -11.28 6.07 19.04
C SER A 284 -10.47 6.25 17.76
N ALA A 285 -9.40 5.46 17.63
CA ALA A 285 -8.78 5.21 16.35
C ALA A 285 -9.48 4.05 15.62
N PHE A 286 -9.52 4.15 14.30
CA PHE A 286 -9.99 3.14 13.36
C PHE A 286 -8.82 2.75 12.47
N ARG A 287 -8.84 1.54 11.94
CA ARG A 287 -7.78 1.00 11.09
C ARG A 287 -8.39 0.12 10.03
N TYR A 288 -8.01 0.37 8.78
CA TYR A 288 -8.37 -0.41 7.62
C TYR A 288 -7.10 -1.11 7.18
N SER A 289 -7.10 -2.44 7.23
CA SER A 289 -5.96 -3.31 6.95
C SER A 289 -6.18 -4.03 5.63
N ARG A 290 -5.20 -3.98 4.72
CA ARG A 290 -5.18 -4.78 3.49
C ARG A 290 -3.89 -5.58 3.42
N ASP A 291 -4.02 -6.90 3.23
CA ASP A 291 -2.88 -7.80 3.12
C ASP A 291 -2.16 -7.59 1.77
N ILE A 292 -0.83 -7.68 1.77
CA ILE A 292 0.04 -7.43 0.63
C ILE A 292 1.13 -8.51 0.52
N ASP A 293 1.57 -8.80 -0.71
CA ASP A 293 2.69 -9.71 -0.99
C ASP A 293 3.66 -8.97 -1.92
N LEU A 294 4.77 -8.51 -1.35
CA LEU A 294 5.72 -7.60 -2.01
C LEU A 294 7.05 -8.32 -2.27
N ALA A 295 7.18 -8.89 -3.46
CA ALA A 295 8.41 -9.53 -3.92
C ALA A 295 9.49 -8.54 -4.44
N HIS A 296 9.27 -7.22 -4.35
CA HIS A 296 10.14 -6.20 -4.98
C HIS A 296 10.29 -4.95 -4.12
N SER A 297 11.42 -4.24 -4.27
CA SER A 297 11.66 -2.96 -3.61
C SER A 297 11.00 -1.79 -4.36
N TYR A 298 10.48 -0.82 -3.60
CA TYR A 298 9.95 0.44 -4.11
C TYR A 298 10.50 1.59 -3.27
N ASN A 299 10.76 2.75 -3.85
CA ASN A 299 11.45 3.85 -3.15
C ASN A 299 10.52 4.94 -2.60
N ALA A 300 9.24 4.92 -2.98
CA ALA A 300 8.18 5.76 -2.40
C ALA A 300 6.81 5.08 -2.39
N LEU A 301 5.91 5.62 -1.58
CA LEU A 301 4.47 5.41 -1.59
C LEU A 301 3.79 6.67 -2.15
N SER A 302 2.94 6.53 -3.16
CA SER A 302 2.03 7.58 -3.63
C SER A 302 0.57 7.23 -3.33
N LEU A 303 -0.25 8.26 -3.06
CA LEU A 303 -1.69 8.14 -2.87
C LEU A 303 -2.37 9.51 -2.95
N LEU A 304 -3.60 9.54 -3.45
CA LEU A 304 -4.54 10.63 -3.27
C LEU A 304 -5.33 10.42 -1.98
N VAL A 305 -5.51 11.46 -1.16
CA VAL A 305 -6.34 11.39 0.05
C VAL A 305 -7.13 12.68 0.25
N LYS A 306 -8.33 12.56 0.85
CA LYS A 306 -9.20 13.66 1.22
C LYS A 306 -9.94 13.35 2.52
N GLY A 307 -10.01 14.32 3.43
CA GLY A 307 -10.67 14.23 4.73
C GLY A 307 -11.74 15.31 4.92
N ASP A 308 -11.95 15.72 6.18
CA ASP A 308 -12.95 16.72 6.58
C ASP A 308 -12.36 17.89 7.40
N ASP A 309 -11.07 18.20 7.16
CA ASP A 309 -10.23 19.19 7.89
C ASP A 309 -9.98 18.86 9.39
N ASP A 310 -10.50 17.75 9.93
CA ASP A 310 -10.74 17.57 11.37
C ASP A 310 -10.32 16.17 11.90
N VAL A 311 -9.44 15.49 11.16
CA VAL A 311 -9.02 14.07 11.33
C VAL A 311 -7.51 13.91 11.11
N ASP A 312 -6.80 13.27 12.06
CA ASP A 312 -5.43 12.74 11.82
C ASP A 312 -5.55 11.39 11.08
N TYR A 313 -4.64 11.09 10.16
CA TYR A 313 -4.40 9.71 9.73
C TYR A 313 -2.91 9.32 9.69
N THR A 314 -2.65 8.03 9.65
CA THR A 314 -1.31 7.42 9.65
C THR A 314 -1.31 6.25 8.70
N LEU A 315 -0.41 6.31 7.72
CA LEU A 315 -0.15 5.22 6.78
C LEU A 315 0.84 4.28 7.47
N ARG A 316 0.56 2.98 7.46
CA ARG A 316 1.43 2.00 8.10
C ARG A 316 1.68 0.81 7.18
N PHE A 317 2.95 0.43 7.07
CA PHE A 317 3.32 -0.92 6.68
C PHE A 317 3.61 -1.74 7.94
N ASN A 318 3.18 -3.00 7.96
CA ASN A 318 3.20 -3.85 9.13
C ASN A 318 3.59 -5.28 8.72
N ASP A 319 4.36 -5.94 9.57
CA ASP A 319 4.63 -7.39 9.58
C ASP A 319 3.87 -7.98 10.78
N ILE A 320 2.91 -8.88 10.55
CA ILE A 320 2.08 -9.48 11.61
C ILE A 320 2.85 -10.56 12.38
N GLU A 321 3.83 -11.23 11.76
CA GLU A 321 4.59 -12.33 12.39
C GLU A 321 5.67 -11.82 13.35
N THR A 322 6.45 -10.81 12.96
CA THR A 322 7.48 -10.20 13.82
C THR A 322 6.95 -9.04 14.66
N GLY A 323 5.86 -8.40 14.23
CA GLY A 323 5.30 -7.20 14.87
C GLY A 323 6.07 -5.91 14.57
N ILE A 324 6.98 -5.92 13.60
CA ILE A 324 7.65 -4.70 13.09
C ILE A 324 6.63 -3.89 12.28
N TYR A 325 6.65 -2.57 12.43
CA TYR A 325 5.83 -1.68 11.58
C TYR A 325 6.50 -0.33 11.37
N ALA A 326 6.23 0.28 10.22
CA ALA A 326 6.66 1.61 9.84
C ALA A 326 5.44 2.53 9.70
N ASP A 327 5.35 3.57 10.51
CA ASP A 327 4.30 4.60 10.49
C ASP A 327 4.77 5.86 9.74
N TYR A 328 3.91 6.45 8.92
CA TYR A 328 4.03 7.83 8.41
C TYR A 328 2.75 8.59 8.73
N LYS A 329 2.85 9.66 9.54
CA LYS A 329 1.69 10.46 9.98
C LYS A 329 1.42 11.60 9.00
N ILE A 330 0.15 11.82 8.67
CA ILE A 330 -0.30 12.98 7.91
C ILE A 330 -1.22 13.83 8.79
N ASP A 331 -0.84 15.10 8.93
CA ASP A 331 -1.38 16.05 9.91
C ASP A 331 -2.32 17.11 9.29
N ASP A 332 -2.53 17.06 7.98
CA ASP A 332 -3.40 17.97 7.21
C ASP A 332 -4.33 17.15 6.29
N ALA A 333 -5.32 16.48 6.88
CA ALA A 333 -6.36 15.73 6.15
C ALA A 333 -7.39 16.69 5.53
N SER A 334 -6.92 17.46 4.55
CA SER A 334 -7.68 18.52 3.92
C SER A 334 -9.02 18.03 3.38
N SER A 335 -10.01 18.91 3.44
CA SER A 335 -11.26 18.84 2.68
C SER A 335 -11.04 18.73 1.16
N ASN A 336 -9.85 19.10 0.67
CA ASN A 336 -9.43 18.96 -0.73
C ASN A 336 -8.73 17.61 -0.97
N TRP A 337 -8.64 17.20 -2.23
CA TRP A 337 -7.76 16.10 -2.61
C TRP A 337 -6.29 16.52 -2.48
N VAL A 338 -5.50 15.73 -1.75
CA VAL A 338 -4.05 15.91 -1.61
C VAL A 338 -3.37 14.71 -2.25
N TYR A 339 -2.55 14.96 -3.28
CA TYR A 339 -1.63 13.97 -3.81
C TYR A 339 -0.40 13.94 -2.90
N HIS A 340 -0.24 12.85 -2.17
CA HIS A 340 0.97 12.57 -1.40
C HIS A 340 1.92 11.71 -2.21
N HIS A 341 3.17 12.13 -2.28
CA HIS A 341 4.29 11.32 -2.72
C HIS A 341 5.30 11.27 -1.57
N ILE A 342 5.50 10.08 -0.98
CA ILE A 342 6.20 9.88 0.28
C ILE A 342 7.36 8.94 0.06
N ARG A 343 8.58 9.46 0.09
CA ARG A 343 9.80 8.66 -0.03
C ARG A 343 10.01 7.77 1.18
N PHE A 344 10.61 6.58 1.00
CA PHE A 344 11.02 5.72 2.11
C PHE A 344 12.34 6.14 2.78
N ASP A 345 13.11 7.05 2.17
CA ASP A 345 14.23 7.74 2.84
C ASP A 345 13.82 9.03 3.60
N ASP A 346 12.51 9.31 3.71
CA ASP A 346 11.99 10.41 4.49
C ASP A 346 12.19 10.19 6.01
N PRO A 347 12.81 11.12 6.75
CA PRO A 347 13.03 10.99 8.19
C PRO A 347 11.76 11.05 9.05
N ALA A 348 10.58 11.34 8.47
CA ALA A 348 9.30 11.29 9.16
C ALA A 348 8.72 9.86 9.31
N TRP A 349 9.26 8.85 8.60
CA TRP A 349 8.93 7.45 8.87
C TRP A 349 9.41 7.03 10.27
N ALA A 350 8.48 6.56 11.11
CA ALA A 350 8.75 6.08 12.46
C ALA A 350 8.56 4.55 12.53
N VAL A 351 9.65 3.81 12.74
CA VAL A 351 9.65 2.35 12.67
C VAL A 351 9.84 1.74 14.06
N ALA A 352 8.90 0.89 14.47
CA ALA A 352 8.97 0.15 15.72
C ALA A 352 9.77 -1.14 15.53
N TYR A 353 10.97 -1.20 16.11
CA TYR A 353 11.86 -2.37 16.05
C TYR A 353 12.50 -2.62 17.41
N GLY A 354 12.39 -3.85 17.94
CA GLY A 354 13.06 -4.26 19.18
C GLY A 354 12.73 -3.41 20.41
N ASN A 355 11.48 -2.99 20.59
CA ASN A 355 10.99 -2.04 21.62
C ASN A 355 11.53 -0.59 21.52
N ASN A 356 12.21 -0.24 20.42
CA ASN A 356 12.70 1.11 20.13
C ASN A 356 11.96 1.68 18.92
N VAL A 357 12.07 3.00 18.73
CA VAL A 357 11.59 3.70 17.52
C VAL A 357 12.79 4.29 16.79
N TYR A 358 12.90 3.97 15.51
CA TYR A 358 13.95 4.41 14.59
C TYR A 358 13.31 5.10 13.38
N ASN A 359 14.13 5.63 12.45
CA ASN A 359 13.67 5.87 11.09
C ASN A 359 13.89 4.64 10.18
N LEU A 360 13.28 4.66 8.99
CA LEU A 360 13.31 3.50 8.09
C LEU A 360 14.71 3.19 7.54
N VAL A 361 15.56 4.21 7.34
CA VAL A 361 16.98 4.06 6.95
C VAL A 361 17.76 3.28 8.01
N GLN A 362 17.62 3.65 9.29
CA GLN A 362 18.32 2.98 10.40
C GLN A 362 17.93 1.50 10.55
N VAL A 363 16.67 1.15 10.25
CA VAL A 363 16.23 -0.25 10.28
C VAL A 363 16.77 -1.03 9.07
N ALA A 364 16.91 -0.39 7.90
CA ALA A 364 17.55 -1.00 6.73
C ALA A 364 19.03 -1.32 7.00
N GLU A 365 19.78 -0.34 7.53
CA GLU A 365 21.16 -0.54 7.99
C GLU A 365 21.26 -1.66 9.03
N THR A 366 20.32 -1.73 9.98
CA THR A 366 20.30 -2.75 11.05
C THR A 366 20.00 -4.16 10.53
N LEU A 367 19.29 -4.28 9.41
CA LEU A 367 18.86 -5.55 8.80
C LEU A 367 19.66 -5.91 7.53
N ASN A 368 20.75 -5.19 7.24
CA ASN A 368 21.60 -5.35 6.06
C ASN A 368 20.86 -5.21 4.71
N TYR A 369 19.97 -4.22 4.61
CA TYR A 369 19.42 -3.74 3.34
C TYR A 369 20.20 -2.50 2.85
N ASP A 370 20.29 -2.33 1.54
CA ASP A 370 21.06 -1.28 0.86
C ASP A 370 20.25 0.03 0.81
N HIS A 371 18.92 -0.04 0.79
CA HIS A 371 18.04 1.13 0.90
C HIS A 371 16.73 0.86 1.67
N PRO A 372 16.13 1.87 2.35
CA PRO A 372 14.89 1.69 3.13
C PRO A 372 13.70 1.18 2.29
N GLY A 373 13.70 1.46 0.98
CA GLY A 373 12.70 0.96 0.04
C GLY A 373 12.70 -0.56 -0.18
N GLU A 374 13.71 -1.28 0.31
CA GLU A 374 13.73 -2.75 0.29
C GLU A 374 12.97 -3.35 1.48
N LEU A 375 12.86 -2.63 2.60
CA LEU A 375 12.12 -3.10 3.78
C LEU A 375 10.63 -3.33 3.50
N VAL A 376 10.11 -2.79 2.39
CA VAL A 376 8.72 -3.06 1.96
C VAL A 376 8.45 -4.55 1.79
N THR A 377 9.46 -5.36 1.43
CA THR A 377 9.32 -6.82 1.26
C THR A 377 9.31 -7.61 2.58
N LEU A 378 9.37 -6.93 3.73
CA LEU A 378 9.15 -7.55 5.05
C LEU A 378 7.69 -7.45 5.51
N PHE A 379 6.90 -6.55 4.93
CA PHE A 379 5.58 -6.22 5.43
C PHE A 379 4.49 -7.02 4.71
N ASP A 380 3.67 -7.73 5.47
CA ASP A 380 2.55 -8.55 4.99
C ASP A 380 1.23 -7.77 4.94
N GLN A 381 1.19 -6.54 5.48
CA GLN A 381 -0.03 -5.74 5.53
C GLN A 381 0.23 -4.22 5.39
N PHE A 382 -0.49 -3.57 4.48
CA PHE A 382 -0.67 -2.12 4.46
C PHE A 382 -1.89 -1.71 5.28
N GLN A 383 -1.82 -0.58 5.97
CA GLN A 383 -2.89 -0.11 6.86
C GLN A 383 -3.07 1.41 6.75
N ILE A 384 -4.32 1.87 6.67
CA ILE A 384 -4.68 3.27 6.90
C ILE A 384 -5.32 3.37 8.29
N ILE A 385 -4.66 4.07 9.20
CA ILE A 385 -5.11 4.30 10.58
C ILE A 385 -5.68 5.71 10.68
N VAL A 386 -6.97 5.82 10.98
CA VAL A 386 -7.73 7.08 11.01
C VAL A 386 -8.16 7.38 12.45
N LYS A 387 -7.82 8.55 12.99
CA LYS A 387 -8.03 8.87 14.40
C LYS A 387 -9.13 9.93 14.56
N GLY A 388 -10.32 9.48 14.96
CA GLY A 388 -11.46 10.35 15.16
C GLY A 388 -11.27 11.30 16.34
N THR A 389 -11.36 12.60 16.09
CA THR A 389 -11.48 13.65 17.12
C THR A 389 -12.69 13.37 18.04
N PHE A 390 -12.66 13.81 19.30
CA PHE A 390 -13.78 13.55 20.23
C PHE A 390 -14.84 14.65 20.13
N VAL A 391 -16.01 14.31 19.58
CA VAL A 391 -17.20 15.15 19.53
C VAL A 391 -18.37 14.40 20.21
N SER A 392 -19.40 15.10 20.68
CA SER A 392 -20.53 14.49 21.38
C SER A 392 -21.88 15.08 20.94
N PRO A 393 -22.84 14.27 20.43
CA PRO A 393 -22.69 12.87 20.07
C PRO A 393 -21.77 12.74 18.84
N GLY A 394 -20.76 11.88 18.91
CA GLY A 394 -19.71 11.78 17.88
C GLY A 394 -20.29 11.42 16.51
N PRO A 395 -20.32 12.36 15.53
CA PRO A 395 -20.88 12.08 14.21
C PRO A 395 -20.01 11.06 13.47
N GLN A 396 -20.63 10.40 12.50
CA GLN A 396 -19.90 9.69 11.46
C GLN A 396 -19.20 10.72 10.57
N THR A 397 -17.97 10.42 10.18
CA THR A 397 -17.24 11.10 9.11
C THR A 397 -16.49 10.06 8.28
N TYR A 398 -15.75 10.48 7.28
CA TYR A 398 -15.01 9.58 6.41
C TYR A 398 -13.68 10.18 5.95
N VAL A 399 -12.77 9.30 5.57
CA VAL A 399 -11.61 9.63 4.72
C VAL A 399 -11.85 8.98 3.37
N LEU A 400 -11.54 9.68 2.29
CA LEU A 400 -11.41 9.12 0.95
C LEU A 400 -9.92 8.90 0.67
N ALA A 401 -9.56 7.74 0.14
CA ALA A 401 -8.23 7.47 -0.40
C ALA A 401 -8.35 6.93 -1.84
N ASP A 402 -7.31 7.09 -2.64
CA ASP A 402 -7.29 6.66 -4.03
C ASP A 402 -5.86 6.58 -4.59
N GLU A 403 -5.70 5.95 -5.77
CA GLU A 403 -4.42 5.73 -6.47
C GLU A 403 -3.28 5.27 -5.52
N ILE A 404 -3.59 4.36 -4.59
CA ILE A 404 -2.68 3.95 -3.53
C ILE A 404 -1.65 3.01 -4.14
N ALA A 405 -0.43 3.48 -4.35
CA ALA A 405 0.58 2.73 -5.10
C ALA A 405 2.00 2.90 -4.54
N LEU A 406 2.78 1.83 -4.66
CA LEU A 406 4.23 1.90 -4.50
C LEU A 406 4.85 2.30 -5.83
N VAL A 407 5.86 3.17 -5.81
CA VAL A 407 6.51 3.68 -7.03
C VAL A 407 8.03 3.65 -6.90
N ASN A 408 8.70 3.67 -8.05
CA ASN A 408 10.16 3.83 -8.17
C ASN A 408 10.52 5.20 -8.76
N ASP A 409 10.17 6.27 -8.03
CA ASP A 409 10.44 7.67 -8.39
C ASP A 409 11.38 8.34 -7.37
N ASN A 410 12.35 9.11 -7.87
CA ASN A 410 13.35 9.83 -7.09
C ASN A 410 13.01 11.31 -6.86
N THR A 411 11.76 11.70 -7.15
CA THR A 411 11.19 12.97 -6.67
C THR A 411 11.21 13.02 -5.13
N PRO A 412 11.61 14.14 -4.49
CA PRO A 412 11.54 14.28 -3.04
C PRO A 412 10.11 14.17 -2.51
N SER A 413 9.95 13.79 -1.23
CA SER A 413 8.65 13.78 -0.56
C SER A 413 7.92 15.12 -0.74
N ARG A 414 6.66 15.05 -1.16
CA ARG A 414 5.80 16.21 -1.43
C ARG A 414 4.34 15.89 -1.14
N SER A 415 3.57 16.95 -0.91
CA SER A 415 2.12 16.88 -0.75
C SER A 415 1.53 18.01 -1.58
N GLU A 416 0.95 17.68 -2.72
CA GLU A 416 0.41 18.62 -3.69
C GLU A 416 -1.11 18.66 -3.51
N MET A 417 -1.63 19.78 -3.00
CA MET A 417 -3.06 19.93 -2.77
C MET A 417 -3.74 20.36 -4.07
N HIS A 418 -4.61 19.50 -4.58
CA HIS A 418 -5.37 19.71 -5.80
C HIS A 418 -6.73 20.32 -5.48
N TYR A 419 -6.99 21.48 -6.05
CA TYR A 419 -8.22 22.24 -5.83
C TYR A 419 -9.08 22.22 -7.08
N ASP A 420 -10.36 21.85 -6.94
CA ASP A 420 -11.39 22.22 -7.91
C ASP A 420 -11.69 23.73 -7.77
N LEU A 421 -10.80 24.54 -8.34
CA LEU A 421 -11.01 25.98 -8.47
C LEU A 421 -11.89 26.35 -9.68
N ASP A 422 -12.36 25.41 -10.50
CA ASP A 422 -13.04 25.77 -11.74
C ASP A 422 -14.48 26.24 -11.52
N GLY A 423 -14.98 27.05 -12.45
CA GLY A 423 -16.28 27.70 -12.34
C GLY A 423 -16.21 29.09 -11.69
N ARG A 424 -17.27 29.47 -10.97
CA ARG A 424 -17.57 30.84 -10.55
C ARG A 424 -17.45 31.04 -9.05
N TYR A 425 -16.87 32.16 -8.63
CA TYR A 425 -16.77 32.61 -7.24
C TYR A 425 -17.40 33.99 -7.09
N THR A 426 -17.94 34.28 -5.91
CA THR A 426 -18.57 35.58 -5.57
C THR A 426 -18.08 36.09 -4.23
N GLY A 427 -17.99 37.41 -4.09
CA GLY A 427 -17.76 38.07 -2.80
C GLY A 427 -18.27 39.51 -2.82
N GLU A 428 -18.46 40.08 -1.64
CA GLU A 428 -18.88 41.47 -1.45
C GLU A 428 -17.79 42.23 -0.70
N ASN A 429 -17.44 43.42 -1.18
CA ASN A 429 -16.56 44.35 -0.46
C ASN A 429 -17.18 45.76 -0.50
N ALA A 430 -17.34 46.36 0.68
CA ALA A 430 -18.16 47.54 0.94
C ALA A 430 -19.61 47.40 0.40
N SER A 431 -19.87 47.90 -0.82
CA SER A 431 -21.15 47.80 -1.52
C SER A 431 -20.98 47.40 -2.98
N ALA A 432 -19.84 46.79 -3.32
CA ALA A 432 -19.54 46.27 -4.64
C ALA A 432 -19.50 44.74 -4.58
N ILE A 433 -20.25 44.12 -5.49
CA ILE A 433 -20.22 42.68 -5.73
C ILE A 433 -19.10 42.39 -6.72
N TYR A 434 -18.35 41.34 -6.44
CA TYR A 434 -17.24 40.87 -7.27
C TYR A 434 -17.47 39.41 -7.66
N GLN A 435 -17.09 39.10 -8.89
CA GLN A 435 -17.11 37.76 -9.46
C GLN A 435 -15.69 37.39 -9.88
N PHE A 436 -15.30 36.15 -9.62
CA PHE A 436 -14.07 35.56 -10.14
C PHE A 436 -14.44 34.26 -10.84
N SER A 437 -14.22 34.20 -12.15
CA SER A 437 -14.53 33.04 -13.00
C SER A 437 -13.22 32.41 -13.46
N ASN A 438 -13.05 31.11 -13.23
CA ASN A 438 -11.82 30.36 -13.51
C ASN A 438 -11.99 29.35 -14.65
N ASN A 439 -10.91 29.10 -15.40
CA ASN A 439 -10.75 28.01 -16.36
C ASN A 439 -9.32 27.40 -16.29
N GLY A 440 -8.95 26.87 -15.13
CA GLY A 440 -7.66 26.26 -14.83
C GLY A 440 -6.57 27.25 -14.41
N ALA A 441 -5.66 27.57 -15.34
CA ALA A 441 -4.48 28.42 -15.07
C ALA A 441 -4.73 29.93 -15.24
N THR A 442 -5.93 30.29 -15.68
CA THR A 442 -6.35 31.68 -15.94
C THR A 442 -7.77 31.92 -15.46
N GLY A 443 -8.11 33.17 -15.21
CA GLY A 443 -9.49 33.55 -14.90
C GLY A 443 -9.79 35.00 -15.25
N VAL A 444 -11.03 35.41 -14.98
CA VAL A 444 -11.50 36.79 -15.08
C VAL A 444 -11.97 37.22 -13.70
N PHE A 445 -11.41 38.33 -13.21
CA PHE A 445 -11.84 38.99 -11.98
C PHE A 445 -12.60 40.27 -12.34
N GLU A 446 -13.87 40.35 -11.98
CA GLU A 446 -14.77 41.43 -12.40
C GLU A 446 -15.62 41.99 -11.26
N SER A 447 -16.07 43.24 -11.41
CA SER A 447 -17.07 43.84 -10.53
C SER A 447 -18.41 43.92 -11.22
N LEU A 448 -19.43 43.30 -10.61
CA LEU A 448 -20.81 43.37 -11.07
C LEU A 448 -21.50 44.69 -10.69
N SER A 449 -20.84 45.55 -9.89
CA SER A 449 -21.36 46.88 -9.58
C SER A 449 -21.16 47.84 -10.76
N LEU A 450 -22.27 48.41 -11.25
CA LEU A 450 -22.30 49.44 -12.31
C LEU A 450 -21.42 50.67 -12.03
N GLU A 451 -21.09 50.96 -10.77
CA GLU A 451 -20.21 52.08 -10.39
C GLU A 451 -18.73 51.80 -10.75
N TYR A 452 -18.31 50.54 -10.74
CA TYR A 452 -16.92 50.13 -10.93
C TYR A 452 -16.66 49.42 -12.26
N ASN A 453 -17.64 48.64 -12.75
CA ASN A 453 -17.71 47.94 -14.05
C ASN A 453 -16.33 47.75 -14.73
N TYR A 454 -15.57 46.81 -14.20
CA TYR A 454 -14.28 46.39 -14.73
C TYR A 454 -14.22 44.87 -14.77
N ALA A 455 -13.48 44.33 -15.73
CA ALA A 455 -13.07 42.94 -15.80
C ALA A 455 -11.56 42.89 -16.04
N LEU A 456 -10.88 41.97 -15.37
CA LEU A 456 -9.42 41.87 -15.32
C LEU A 456 -9.01 40.41 -15.49
N SER A 457 -8.36 40.07 -16.61
CA SER A 457 -7.79 38.74 -16.81
C SER A 457 -6.65 38.50 -15.82
N VAL A 458 -6.72 37.41 -15.07
CA VAL A 458 -5.71 37.01 -14.07
C VAL A 458 -5.04 35.69 -14.46
N MET A 459 -3.74 35.61 -14.23
CA MET A 459 -3.00 34.35 -14.10
C MET A 459 -3.21 33.79 -12.69
N ILE A 460 -3.29 32.47 -12.58
CA ILE A 460 -3.56 31.76 -11.33
C ILE A 460 -2.37 30.89 -10.97
N GLU A 461 -1.85 31.05 -9.76
CA GLU A 461 -0.88 30.13 -9.14
C GLU A 461 -1.49 29.58 -7.85
N THR A 462 -1.58 28.25 -7.74
CA THR A 462 -1.93 27.56 -6.49
C THR A 462 -0.67 27.12 -5.75
N ASP A 463 -0.80 27.00 -4.43
CA ASP A 463 0.25 26.61 -3.49
C ASP A 463 -0.45 25.98 -2.27
N VAL A 464 0.29 25.34 -1.37
CA VAL A 464 -0.31 24.61 -0.23
C VAL A 464 -1.15 25.56 0.62
N ASN A 465 -2.47 25.33 0.61
CA ASN A 465 -3.52 26.12 1.24
C ASN A 465 -3.65 27.59 0.74
N SER A 466 -3.17 27.94 -0.46
CA SER A 466 -3.37 29.29 -1.02
C SER A 466 -3.53 29.39 -2.55
N ILE A 467 -4.20 30.47 -2.98
CA ILE A 467 -4.34 30.92 -4.36
C ILE A 467 -3.73 32.30 -4.51
N LYS A 468 -2.98 32.52 -5.59
CA LYS A 468 -2.39 33.81 -5.97
C LYS A 468 -2.94 34.19 -7.34
N LEU A 469 -3.62 35.34 -7.42
CA LEU A 469 -4.19 35.89 -8.64
C LEU A 469 -3.34 37.09 -9.07
N THR A 470 -2.74 37.05 -10.26
CA THR A 470 -1.86 38.12 -10.75
C THR A 470 -2.30 38.66 -12.10
N SER A 471 -2.17 39.96 -12.31
CA SER A 471 -2.54 40.62 -13.58
C SER A 471 -1.76 41.91 -13.80
N ILE A 472 -1.59 42.27 -15.07
CA ILE A 472 -1.04 43.56 -15.53
C ILE A 472 -1.84 43.98 -16.77
N ASP A 473 -2.43 45.19 -16.76
CA ASP A 473 -3.15 45.75 -17.91
C ASP A 473 -2.20 46.40 -18.94
N ASP A 474 -2.72 46.75 -20.13
CA ASP A 474 -1.97 47.44 -21.20
C ASP A 474 -1.34 48.80 -20.75
N ASN A 475 -1.78 49.36 -19.63
CA ASN A 475 -1.27 50.60 -19.04
C ASN A 475 -0.22 50.35 -17.94
N GLY A 476 0.13 49.09 -17.66
CA GLY A 476 1.06 48.70 -16.60
C GLY A 476 0.46 48.72 -15.19
N LYS A 477 -0.87 48.83 -15.05
CA LYS A 477 -1.57 48.71 -13.76
C LYS A 477 -1.64 47.24 -13.37
N SER A 478 -1.23 46.92 -12.15
CA SER A 478 -1.17 45.53 -11.69
C SER A 478 -2.22 45.17 -10.64
N LEU A 479 -2.54 43.88 -10.57
CA LEU A 479 -3.11 43.24 -9.39
C LEU A 479 -2.17 42.11 -8.96
N TYR A 480 -1.94 42.00 -7.65
CA TYR A 480 -1.56 40.76 -7.00
C TYR A 480 -2.53 40.59 -5.83
N TYR A 481 -3.32 39.51 -5.83
CA TYR A 481 -4.19 39.12 -4.73
C TYR A 481 -3.74 37.73 -4.25
N GLU A 482 -3.69 37.52 -2.95
CA GLU A 482 -3.44 36.23 -2.33
C GLU A 482 -4.55 35.93 -1.33
N GLY A 483 -5.11 34.73 -1.42
CA GLY A 483 -6.11 34.20 -0.50
C GLY A 483 -5.76 32.79 -0.05
N ARG A 484 -6.22 32.43 1.15
CA ARG A 484 -6.17 31.07 1.70
C ARG A 484 -7.38 30.29 1.21
N ILE A 485 -7.16 29.09 0.67
CA ILE A 485 -8.23 28.20 0.23
C ILE A 485 -8.75 27.40 1.45
N SER A 486 -10.03 27.04 1.43
CA SER A 486 -10.73 26.32 2.51
C SER A 486 -12.02 25.67 2.00
N HIS A 487 -12.52 24.66 2.71
CA HIS A 487 -13.79 23.97 2.45
C HIS A 487 -13.89 23.38 1.03
N HIS A 488 -13.07 22.38 0.67
CA HIS A 488 -13.11 21.70 -0.64
C HIS A 488 -12.87 22.63 -1.86
N GLY A 489 -12.27 23.81 -1.65
CA GLY A 489 -12.12 24.85 -2.65
C GLY A 489 -13.18 25.95 -2.57
N ASP A 490 -14.31 25.68 -1.91
CA ASP A 490 -15.51 26.54 -1.92
C ASP A 490 -15.30 27.92 -1.32
N LYS A 491 -14.20 28.18 -0.59
CA LYS A 491 -13.94 29.48 0.02
C LYS A 491 -12.48 29.90 -0.08
N ILE A 492 -12.28 31.07 -0.69
CA ILE A 492 -11.01 31.80 -0.75
C ILE A 492 -11.09 32.95 0.26
N THR A 493 -10.46 32.77 1.42
CA THR A 493 -10.38 33.80 2.46
C THR A 493 -9.23 34.76 2.14
N TYR A 494 -9.46 36.07 2.17
CA TYR A 494 -8.42 37.08 1.89
C TYR A 494 -7.19 36.96 2.81
N VAL A 495 -5.98 37.12 2.23
CA VAL A 495 -4.71 37.17 2.99
C VAL A 495 -3.97 38.49 2.74
N LYS A 496 -3.68 38.85 1.48
CA LYS A 496 -3.06 40.14 1.13
C LYS A 496 -3.36 40.55 -0.31
N VAL A 497 -3.34 41.87 -0.57
CA VAL A 497 -3.39 42.41 -1.94
C VAL A 497 -2.34 43.52 -2.14
N THR A 498 -1.75 43.60 -3.34
CA THR A 498 -0.89 44.71 -3.77
C THR A 498 -1.13 45.04 -5.25
N GLY A 499 -0.51 46.13 -5.73
CA GLY A 499 -0.69 46.64 -7.10
C GLY A 499 -1.62 47.84 -7.19
N THR A 500 -1.96 48.26 -8.41
CA THR A 500 -2.83 49.42 -8.68
C THR A 500 -4.30 49.12 -8.42
N TYR A 501 -4.76 47.90 -8.70
CA TYR A 501 -6.15 47.48 -8.46
C TYR A 501 -6.44 47.06 -7.00
N ALA A 502 -5.43 47.13 -6.13
CA ALA A 502 -5.49 46.62 -4.77
C ALA A 502 -6.65 47.17 -3.92
N PHE A 503 -7.03 48.44 -4.13
CA PHE A 503 -8.09 49.10 -3.36
C PHE A 503 -9.51 48.56 -3.64
N LEU A 504 -9.70 47.78 -4.71
CA LEU A 504 -11.00 47.20 -5.09
C LEU A 504 -11.26 45.89 -4.33
N VAL A 505 -10.19 45.10 -4.13
CA VAL A 505 -10.26 43.72 -3.61
C VAL A 505 -9.52 43.54 -2.27
N ALA A 506 -9.18 44.64 -1.58
CA ALA A 506 -8.70 44.59 -0.20
C ALA A 506 -9.80 44.06 0.73
N ASP A 507 -9.44 43.12 1.61
CA ASP A 507 -10.34 42.43 2.55
C ASP A 507 -11.46 41.57 1.92
N LEU A 508 -11.53 41.51 0.58
CA LEU A 508 -12.51 40.74 -0.19
C LEU A 508 -12.23 39.24 -0.11
N SER A 509 -13.07 38.51 0.61
CA SER A 509 -13.11 37.03 0.56
C SER A 509 -14.17 36.55 -0.43
N LEU A 510 -13.93 35.41 -1.05
CA LEU A 510 -14.77 34.84 -2.11
C LEU A 510 -15.32 33.46 -1.72
N SER A 511 -16.48 33.09 -2.25
CA SER A 511 -17.05 31.74 -2.15
C SER A 511 -17.55 31.23 -3.50
N LYS A 512 -17.31 29.95 -3.79
CA LYS A 512 -17.72 29.26 -5.01
C LYS A 512 -19.24 29.27 -5.10
N VAL A 513 -19.77 29.70 -6.24
CA VAL A 513 -21.19 29.58 -6.56
C VAL A 513 -21.47 28.11 -6.81
N LYS A 514 -22.33 27.51 -5.99
CA LYS A 514 -22.72 26.10 -6.12
C LYS A 514 -24.14 26.02 -6.61
N VAL A 515 -24.31 25.49 -7.81
CA VAL A 515 -25.60 24.94 -8.26
C VAL A 515 -25.86 23.67 -7.45
N LEU A 516 -27.03 23.61 -6.80
CA LEU A 516 -27.53 22.47 -6.03
C LEU A 516 -28.57 21.64 -6.82
N ASP A 517 -29.25 22.29 -7.76
CA ASP A 517 -30.01 21.72 -8.88
C ASP A 517 -30.09 22.81 -9.97
N ASP A 518 -29.62 22.51 -11.18
CA ASP A 518 -30.21 23.04 -12.41
C ASP A 518 -31.19 21.97 -12.90
N PHE A 519 -32.38 22.37 -13.37
CA PHE A 519 -33.39 21.38 -13.78
C PHE A 519 -33.25 21.00 -15.26
N GLU A 520 -32.44 21.75 -16.00
CA GLU A 520 -31.97 21.47 -17.35
C GLU A 520 -31.23 20.14 -17.46
N SER A 521 -30.46 19.74 -16.43
CA SER A 521 -29.76 18.47 -16.33
C SER A 521 -30.65 17.22 -16.41
N TYR A 522 -31.98 17.35 -16.24
CA TYR A 522 -32.92 16.24 -16.29
C TYR A 522 -33.57 16.09 -17.68
N GLU A 523 -33.21 15.04 -18.41
CA GLU A 523 -33.87 14.70 -19.68
C GLU A 523 -35.32 14.18 -19.50
N GLU A 524 -35.67 13.63 -18.34
CA GLU A 524 -37.01 13.07 -18.09
C GLU A 524 -37.59 13.32 -16.68
N THR A 525 -38.92 13.40 -16.63
CA THR A 525 -39.70 13.27 -15.39
C THR A 525 -39.75 11.79 -14.97
N GLY A 526 -38.64 11.31 -14.40
CA GLY A 526 -38.41 9.90 -14.06
C GLY A 526 -39.25 9.34 -12.90
N VAL A 527 -38.85 8.17 -12.37
CA VAL A 527 -39.70 7.37 -11.48
C VAL A 527 -39.48 7.72 -10.01
N GLY A 528 -40.46 8.39 -9.40
CA GLY A 528 -40.43 8.73 -7.98
C GLY A 528 -40.61 7.56 -7.02
N TYR A 529 -40.32 7.79 -5.74
CA TYR A 529 -40.57 6.85 -4.65
C TYR A 529 -42.02 6.35 -4.62
N ASP A 530 -42.19 5.06 -4.31
CA ASP A 530 -43.48 4.45 -3.99
C ASP A 530 -43.68 4.32 -2.47
N VAL A 531 -44.93 4.13 -2.06
CA VAL A 531 -45.35 4.11 -0.66
C VAL A 531 -44.75 2.97 0.17
N ASN A 532 -44.09 1.98 -0.45
CA ASN A 532 -43.49 0.84 0.23
C ASN A 532 -42.00 1.05 0.57
N HIS A 533 -41.44 2.24 0.33
CA HIS A 533 -40.05 2.59 0.65
C HIS A 533 -39.02 1.66 -0.04
N SER A 534 -39.25 1.31 -1.31
CA SER A 534 -38.31 0.52 -2.11
C SER A 534 -36.91 1.15 -2.12
N PRO A 535 -35.84 0.41 -1.74
CA PRO A 535 -34.48 0.95 -1.62
C PRO A 535 -33.69 0.96 -2.94
N LEU A 536 -34.33 0.60 -4.06
CA LEU A 536 -33.71 0.64 -5.38
C LEU A 536 -33.63 2.07 -5.89
N GLU A 537 -32.46 2.47 -6.38
CA GLU A 537 -32.21 3.78 -6.99
C GLU A 537 -33.02 3.93 -8.30
N ARG A 538 -33.42 5.17 -8.64
CA ARG A 538 -34.36 5.47 -9.73
C ARG A 538 -33.90 6.68 -10.53
N SER A 539 -34.19 6.68 -11.84
CA SER A 539 -33.77 7.71 -12.79
C SER A 539 -34.60 9.01 -12.70
N GLY A 540 -34.01 10.08 -13.24
CA GLY A 540 -34.67 11.36 -13.53
C GLY A 540 -35.09 12.17 -12.31
N LEU A 541 -35.72 13.32 -12.57
CA LEU A 541 -36.03 14.34 -11.57
C LEU A 541 -36.69 13.80 -10.28
N ARG A 542 -37.61 12.83 -10.39
CA ARG A 542 -38.31 12.29 -9.21
C ARG A 542 -37.49 11.28 -8.40
N GLY A 543 -36.42 10.71 -8.96
CA GLY A 543 -35.47 9.88 -8.20
C GLY A 543 -34.68 10.73 -7.21
N ASN A 544 -34.25 11.92 -7.63
CA ASN A 544 -33.48 12.85 -6.80
C ASN A 544 -34.30 13.54 -5.69
N TYR A 545 -35.61 13.31 -5.58
CA TYR A 545 -36.50 14.06 -4.68
C TYR A 545 -37.42 13.19 -3.83
N TYR A 546 -37.13 13.12 -2.54
CA TYR A 546 -38.05 12.58 -1.55
C TYR A 546 -39.20 13.55 -1.30
N THR A 547 -40.45 13.08 -1.43
CA THR A 547 -41.64 13.94 -1.36
C THR A 547 -42.73 13.39 -0.45
N ASP A 548 -43.13 14.18 0.55
CA ASP A 548 -44.22 13.86 1.48
C ASP A 548 -45.26 14.98 1.57
N TYR A 549 -46.43 14.66 2.14
CA TYR A 549 -47.53 15.60 2.35
C TYR A 549 -48.13 15.46 3.75
N TYR A 550 -48.68 16.55 4.28
CA TYR A 550 -49.42 16.48 5.55
C TYR A 550 -50.79 15.83 5.31
N SER A 551 -50.94 14.59 5.74
CA SER A 551 -52.16 13.79 5.59
C SER A 551 -53.12 13.92 6.79
N GLY A 552 -52.63 14.43 7.94
CA GLY A 552 -53.39 14.46 9.19
C GLY A 552 -53.66 13.08 9.78
N ASN A 553 -52.94 12.04 9.34
CA ASN A 553 -53.18 10.64 9.68
C ASN A 553 -51.86 9.90 9.94
N GLU A 554 -51.84 9.02 10.94
CA GLU A 554 -50.66 8.21 11.28
C GLU A 554 -50.53 6.92 10.46
N ASN A 555 -51.54 6.54 9.67
CA ASN A 555 -51.63 5.23 9.00
C ASN A 555 -50.58 4.96 7.89
N ASN A 556 -49.78 5.95 7.49
CA ASN A 556 -48.59 5.77 6.66
C ASN A 556 -47.61 6.91 6.97
N PRO A 557 -46.76 6.80 8.00
CA PRO A 557 -45.92 7.91 8.46
C PRO A 557 -44.72 8.10 7.53
N SER A 558 -44.49 9.34 7.07
CA SER A 558 -43.24 9.69 6.40
C SER A 558 -42.06 9.62 7.38
N PRO A 559 -40.90 9.06 7.01
CA PRO A 559 -39.68 9.11 7.83
C PRO A 559 -39.11 10.55 7.93
N LEU A 560 -39.45 11.43 6.97
CA LEU A 560 -39.06 12.83 6.97
C LEU A 560 -40.04 13.71 7.77
N GLY A 561 -41.35 13.58 7.55
CA GLY A 561 -42.35 14.38 8.27
C GLY A 561 -42.82 13.81 9.61
N GLY A 562 -42.62 12.52 9.86
CA GLY A 562 -43.09 11.81 11.05
C GLY A 562 -44.61 11.54 11.03
N LYS A 563 -45.19 11.43 12.23
CA LYS A 563 -46.64 11.24 12.42
C LYS A 563 -47.43 12.36 11.74
N ASN A 564 -48.56 12.02 11.11
CA ASN A 564 -49.45 12.91 10.36
C ASN A 564 -48.92 13.40 8.99
N TRP A 565 -47.72 12.99 8.58
CA TRP A 565 -47.22 13.14 7.22
C TRP A 565 -47.23 11.78 6.52
N SER A 566 -47.42 11.76 5.21
CA SER A 566 -47.42 10.54 4.41
C SER A 566 -46.69 10.73 3.08
N LEU A 567 -46.11 9.65 2.55
CA LEU A 567 -45.49 9.64 1.21
C LEU A 567 -46.51 10.01 0.11
N VAL A 568 -46.09 10.82 -0.85
CA VAL A 568 -46.89 11.07 -2.06
C VAL A 568 -46.68 9.91 -3.05
N SER A 569 -47.76 9.42 -3.66
CA SER A 569 -47.69 8.38 -4.70
C SER A 569 -47.02 8.87 -5.99
N SER A 570 -46.28 7.99 -6.65
CA SER A 570 -45.19 8.28 -7.59
C SER A 570 -45.50 9.02 -8.91
N THR A 571 -46.75 9.36 -9.23
CA THR A 571 -47.15 9.74 -10.61
C THR A 571 -47.17 11.24 -10.93
N ASP A 572 -47.26 12.13 -9.93
CA ASP A 572 -47.72 13.51 -10.18
C ASP A 572 -46.93 14.62 -9.47
N TYR A 573 -46.03 14.31 -8.51
CA TYR A 573 -45.69 15.30 -7.47
C TYR A 573 -44.68 16.37 -7.87
N LEU A 574 -43.82 16.08 -8.84
CA LEU A 574 -42.77 16.95 -9.35
C LEU A 574 -42.61 16.60 -10.83
N ASN A 575 -42.67 17.61 -11.71
CA ASN A 575 -42.54 17.45 -13.15
C ASN A 575 -41.51 18.44 -13.68
N LEU A 576 -40.93 18.14 -14.84
CA LEU A 576 -40.31 19.16 -15.68
C LEU A 576 -41.43 20.00 -16.34
N GLU A 577 -41.22 21.30 -16.43
CA GLU A 577 -41.91 22.22 -17.33
C GLU A 577 -40.97 22.62 -18.46
N THR A 578 -41.50 22.79 -19.68
CA THR A 578 -40.70 23.10 -20.88
C THR A 578 -41.25 24.28 -21.68
N ASP A 579 -42.51 24.69 -21.45
CA ASP A 579 -43.14 25.81 -22.15
C ASP A 579 -42.89 27.17 -21.46
N ASP A 580 -42.48 27.16 -20.19
CA ASP A 580 -42.20 28.34 -19.35
C ASP A 580 -41.07 28.00 -18.37
N VAL A 581 -39.83 28.37 -18.71
CA VAL A 581 -38.59 28.05 -17.97
C VAL A 581 -37.79 29.32 -17.71
N HIS A 582 -36.93 29.36 -16.69
CA HIS A 582 -36.08 30.52 -16.44
C HIS A 582 -34.92 30.56 -17.45
N SER A 583 -34.21 29.44 -17.52
CA SER A 583 -33.00 29.20 -18.29
C SER A 583 -33.12 27.90 -19.09
N GLY A 584 -32.19 27.73 -20.04
CA GLY A 584 -32.05 26.53 -20.87
C GLY A 584 -33.36 25.92 -21.42
N ASN A 585 -33.75 24.75 -20.91
CA ASN A 585 -34.78 23.89 -21.51
C ASN A 585 -35.86 23.36 -20.56
N ASN A 586 -35.62 23.33 -19.23
CA ASN A 586 -36.48 22.68 -18.26
C ASN A 586 -36.55 23.48 -16.96
N ALA A 587 -37.71 23.47 -16.29
CA ALA A 587 -37.88 23.99 -14.93
C ALA A 587 -38.62 23.01 -14.00
N ALA A 588 -38.42 23.11 -12.67
CA ALA A 588 -39.13 22.28 -11.70
C ALA A 588 -40.56 22.79 -11.41
N ARG A 589 -41.56 22.04 -11.86
CA ARG A 589 -42.98 22.32 -11.61
C ARG A 589 -43.49 21.57 -10.38
N LEU A 590 -43.65 22.27 -9.26
CA LEU A 590 -44.09 21.67 -7.99
C LEU A 590 -45.61 21.42 -7.97
N LYS A 591 -46.04 20.23 -7.56
CA LYS A 591 -47.47 19.90 -7.41
C LYS A 591 -48.13 20.61 -6.22
N ARG A 592 -49.25 21.25 -6.54
CA ARG A 592 -50.30 21.71 -5.62
C ARG A 592 -50.71 20.69 -4.54
N SER A 593 -50.63 21.12 -3.28
CA SER A 593 -51.43 20.63 -2.14
C SER A 593 -51.41 21.65 -0.99
N SER A 594 -52.23 21.46 0.06
CA SER A 594 -52.24 22.31 1.26
C SER A 594 -50.95 22.23 2.07
N THR A 595 -50.25 21.10 2.03
CA THR A 595 -48.84 21.00 2.42
C THR A 595 -48.20 19.79 1.75
N ILE A 596 -47.40 20.01 0.71
CA ILE A 596 -46.38 19.06 0.23
C ILE A 596 -44.99 19.62 0.57
N ARG A 597 -44.00 18.74 0.76
CA ARG A 597 -42.59 19.07 0.91
C ARG A 597 -41.75 18.24 -0.06
N TYR A 598 -40.76 18.89 -0.66
CA TYR A 598 -39.73 18.31 -1.53
C TYR A 598 -38.38 18.39 -0.82
N ILE A 599 -37.61 17.30 -0.76
CA ILE A 599 -36.25 17.25 -0.19
C ILE A 599 -35.35 16.45 -1.14
N ASN A 600 -34.16 16.97 -1.47
CA ASN A 600 -33.16 16.24 -2.26
C ASN A 600 -32.79 14.91 -1.56
N TYR A 601 -32.84 13.80 -2.28
CA TYR A 601 -32.80 12.43 -1.75
C TYR A 601 -31.50 12.10 -1.00
N ASN A 602 -30.36 12.62 -1.44
CA ASN A 602 -29.07 12.35 -0.79
C ASN A 602 -29.06 12.91 0.65
N SER A 603 -29.78 14.01 0.88
CA SER A 603 -30.02 14.61 2.20
C SER A 603 -30.85 13.71 3.13
N TYR A 604 -31.68 12.80 2.61
CA TYR A 604 -32.45 11.84 3.41
C TYR A 604 -31.65 10.56 3.70
N THR A 605 -30.88 10.07 2.74
CA THR A 605 -30.08 8.86 2.91
C THR A 605 -28.84 9.05 3.77
N GLY A 606 -28.33 10.28 3.88
CA GLY A 606 -27.00 10.54 4.44
C GLY A 606 -25.88 10.47 3.40
N LYS A 607 -26.20 10.30 2.11
CA LYS A 607 -25.24 10.28 0.99
C LYS A 607 -24.85 11.68 0.48
N ASN A 608 -25.39 12.77 1.04
CA ASN A 608 -25.09 14.11 0.53
C ASN A 608 -23.66 14.53 0.91
N PRO A 609 -22.76 14.86 -0.04
CA PRO A 609 -21.39 15.29 0.28
C PRO A 609 -21.38 16.60 1.09
N GLY A 610 -22.41 17.43 0.92
CA GLY A 610 -22.46 18.77 1.48
C GLY A 610 -21.80 19.82 0.57
N TYR A 611 -22.24 21.07 0.71
CA TYR A 611 -21.90 22.15 -0.21
C TYR A 611 -21.67 23.47 0.53
N GLY A 612 -20.86 24.35 -0.04
CA GLY A 612 -20.91 25.79 0.21
C GLY A 612 -20.45 26.22 1.59
N GLY A 613 -19.39 25.58 2.12
CA GLY A 613 -18.72 26.06 3.32
C GLY A 613 -18.14 27.46 3.09
N GLY A 614 -18.81 28.49 3.58
CA GLY A 614 -18.47 29.89 3.32
C GLY A 614 -19.62 30.73 2.76
N ASN A 615 -20.60 30.10 2.09
CA ASN A 615 -21.68 30.77 1.37
C ASN A 615 -22.68 31.37 2.36
N SER A 616 -22.98 32.67 2.22
CA SER A 616 -23.90 33.40 3.11
C SER A 616 -25.36 33.44 2.62
N LYS A 617 -25.61 33.03 1.36
CA LYS A 617 -26.93 33.05 0.71
C LYS A 617 -27.30 31.68 0.14
N PHE A 618 -28.57 31.32 0.27
CA PHE A 618 -29.25 30.33 -0.57
C PHE A 618 -30.23 31.08 -1.48
N SER A 619 -30.30 30.70 -2.75
CA SER A 619 -31.21 31.29 -3.73
C SER A 619 -31.82 30.27 -4.68
N PHE A 620 -32.85 30.71 -5.37
CA PHE A 620 -33.48 30.01 -6.49
C PHE A 620 -34.30 31.02 -7.28
N TRP A 621 -34.51 30.74 -8.56
CA TRP A 621 -35.47 31.48 -9.37
C TRP A 621 -36.84 30.82 -9.23
N ALA A 622 -37.91 31.62 -9.20
CA ALA A 622 -39.27 31.10 -9.15
C ALA A 622 -40.28 31.99 -9.90
N LYS A 623 -41.36 31.35 -10.34
CA LYS A 623 -42.49 31.98 -11.05
C LYS A 623 -43.80 31.33 -10.64
N SER A 624 -44.88 32.11 -10.57
CA SER A 624 -46.24 31.57 -10.39
C SER A 624 -47.16 32.13 -11.48
N PRO A 625 -47.60 31.32 -12.46
CA PRO A 625 -48.28 31.82 -13.66
C PRO A 625 -49.62 32.57 -13.47
N SER A 626 -50.22 32.60 -12.28
CA SER A 626 -51.57 33.20 -12.12
C SER A 626 -52.06 33.59 -10.71
N VAL A 627 -51.46 33.08 -9.62
CA VAL A 627 -51.85 33.43 -8.24
C VAL A 627 -50.65 33.44 -7.31
N ASP A 628 -50.72 34.17 -6.21
CA ASP A 628 -49.67 34.17 -5.19
C ASP A 628 -49.50 32.77 -4.57
N VAL A 629 -48.28 32.23 -4.59
CA VAL A 629 -47.95 30.94 -3.95
C VAL A 629 -47.00 31.17 -2.80
N LYS A 630 -47.41 30.76 -1.60
CA LYS A 630 -46.57 30.88 -0.41
C LYS A 630 -45.68 29.64 -0.27
N LEU A 631 -44.38 29.81 -0.47
CA LEU A 631 -43.35 28.77 -0.32
C LEU A 631 -42.59 28.94 0.99
N ARG A 632 -42.43 27.84 1.74
CA ARG A 632 -41.49 27.73 2.85
C ARG A 632 -40.22 27.03 2.39
N ILE A 633 -39.10 27.72 2.49
CA ILE A 633 -37.77 27.14 2.24
C ILE A 633 -37.17 26.68 3.57
N ARG A 634 -36.35 25.62 3.52
CA ARG A 634 -35.42 25.22 4.59
C ARG A 634 -34.07 24.89 3.98
N VAL A 635 -33.00 25.24 4.68
CA VAL A 635 -31.62 24.81 4.36
C VAL A 635 -31.06 23.99 5.51
N TYR A 636 -30.60 22.77 5.21
CA TYR A 636 -30.19 21.76 6.20
C TYR A 636 -28.68 21.76 6.42
N TYR A 637 -28.26 21.74 7.69
CA TYR A 637 -26.83 21.68 8.09
C TYR A 637 -26.50 20.34 8.77
N VAL A 638 -27.12 19.25 8.30
CA VAL A 638 -26.97 17.88 8.82
C VAL A 638 -27.01 16.90 7.66
N SER A 639 -26.01 16.01 7.58
CA SER A 639 -25.86 15.04 6.47
C SER A 639 -27.08 14.15 6.25
N GLN A 640 -27.77 13.76 7.34
CA GLN A 640 -29.03 13.02 7.28
C GLN A 640 -30.20 13.80 7.90
N VAL A 641 -31.19 14.14 7.07
CA VAL A 641 -32.45 14.79 7.44
C VAL A 641 -33.48 13.73 7.86
N ASN A 642 -34.17 13.96 8.97
CA ASN A 642 -35.22 13.08 9.50
C ASN A 642 -36.25 13.85 10.35
N ALA A 643 -37.37 13.21 10.70
CA ALA A 643 -38.45 13.85 11.45
C ALA A 643 -38.07 14.48 12.81
N SER A 644 -36.96 14.08 13.43
CA SER A 644 -36.51 14.65 14.71
C SER A 644 -35.71 15.96 14.54
N ASN A 645 -34.88 16.04 13.49
CA ASN A 645 -34.10 17.24 13.23
C ASN A 645 -34.93 18.33 12.54
N GLN A 646 -35.87 17.97 11.65
CA GLN A 646 -36.69 18.92 10.87
C GLN A 646 -37.49 19.99 11.66
N VAL A 647 -37.69 19.79 12.96
CA VAL A 647 -38.48 20.67 13.84
C VAL A 647 -37.68 21.23 15.03
N SER A 648 -36.38 20.91 15.13
CA SER A 648 -35.53 21.30 16.26
C SER A 648 -34.41 22.28 15.86
N GLY A 649 -34.50 23.50 16.40
CA GLY A 649 -33.69 24.68 16.05
C GLY A 649 -32.18 24.63 16.35
N GLY A 650 -31.60 23.45 16.57
CA GLY A 650 -30.15 23.24 16.63
C GLY A 650 -29.59 22.62 15.34
N SER A 651 -30.38 21.79 14.66
CA SER A 651 -29.96 20.98 13.50
C SER A 651 -30.61 21.40 12.17
N VAL A 652 -31.73 22.14 12.24
CA VAL A 652 -32.54 22.62 11.11
C VAL A 652 -33.20 23.93 11.55
N SER A 653 -33.34 24.98 10.75
CA SER A 653 -32.74 25.37 9.45
C SER A 653 -32.81 26.90 9.39
N SER A 654 -32.02 27.55 8.52
CA SER A 654 -32.51 28.86 8.06
C SER A 654 -33.83 28.60 7.33
N THR A 655 -34.88 29.32 7.73
CA THR A 655 -36.27 29.01 7.37
C THR A 655 -37.00 30.30 7.07
N VAL A 656 -37.46 30.46 5.84
CA VAL A 656 -38.22 31.64 5.41
C VAL A 656 -39.49 31.22 4.70
N ASP A 657 -40.56 31.98 4.92
CA ASP A 657 -41.78 31.94 4.14
C ASP A 657 -41.69 33.08 3.10
N ILE A 658 -41.52 32.75 1.81
CA ILE A 658 -41.67 33.72 0.72
C ILE A 658 -43.09 33.68 0.15
N VAL A 659 -43.44 34.71 -0.61
CA VAL A 659 -44.58 34.72 -1.52
C VAL A 659 -44.02 34.87 -2.94
N VAL A 660 -44.30 33.90 -3.80
CA VAL A 660 -44.07 34.01 -5.25
C VAL A 660 -45.30 34.68 -5.85
N GLU A 661 -45.17 35.93 -6.30
CA GLU A 661 -46.31 36.76 -6.72
C GLU A 661 -46.95 36.24 -8.02
N GLY A 662 -48.29 36.29 -8.09
CA GLY A 662 -49.06 35.70 -9.16
C GLY A 662 -49.08 36.51 -10.46
N GLY A 663 -48.66 35.91 -11.57
CA GLY A 663 -48.71 36.50 -12.90
C GLY A 663 -47.57 37.49 -13.19
N LEU A 664 -46.54 37.53 -12.34
CA LEU A 664 -45.24 38.10 -12.69
C LEU A 664 -44.42 37.10 -13.52
N ASP A 665 -43.34 37.59 -14.10
CA ASP A 665 -42.32 36.76 -14.74
C ASP A 665 -41.38 36.14 -13.68
N TRP A 666 -40.35 35.42 -14.13
CA TRP A 666 -39.33 34.84 -13.26
C TRP A 666 -38.66 35.88 -12.35
N GLN A 667 -38.54 35.54 -11.06
CA GLN A 667 -37.90 36.36 -10.04
C GLN A 667 -36.93 35.51 -9.21
N GLN A 668 -35.75 36.06 -8.92
CA GLN A 668 -34.81 35.46 -8.00
C GLN A 668 -35.27 35.69 -6.55
N TYR A 669 -35.34 34.62 -5.77
CA TYR A 669 -35.57 34.67 -4.34
C TYR A 669 -34.28 34.29 -3.61
N MET A 670 -33.97 35.01 -2.53
CA MET A 670 -32.75 34.85 -1.74
C MET A 670 -33.09 34.79 -0.25
N MET A 671 -32.27 34.06 0.51
CA MET A 671 -32.33 34.01 1.97
C MET A 671 -30.95 33.87 2.60
N ASP A 672 -30.77 34.47 3.78
CA ASP A 672 -29.53 34.34 4.55
C ASP A 672 -29.38 32.93 5.12
N ILE A 673 -28.17 32.39 5.02
CA ILE A 673 -27.74 31.13 5.64
C ILE A 673 -26.48 31.36 6.48
N ASN A 674 -26.08 30.39 7.30
CA ASN A 674 -24.87 30.51 8.11
C ASN A 674 -23.64 30.07 7.29
N SER A 675 -22.83 31.06 6.90
CA SER A 675 -21.54 30.90 6.18
C SER A 675 -20.45 30.13 6.95
N GLU A 676 -20.68 29.76 8.20
CA GLU A 676 -19.82 28.88 9.00
C GLU A 676 -20.26 27.40 8.92
N LYS A 677 -21.32 27.07 8.16
CA LYS A 677 -21.91 25.72 8.10
C LYS A 677 -22.03 25.20 6.67
N ILE A 678 -21.62 23.94 6.49
CA ILE A 678 -21.83 23.17 5.26
C ILE A 678 -23.33 22.87 5.09
N VAL A 679 -23.86 23.10 3.89
CA VAL A 679 -25.24 22.82 3.49
C VAL A 679 -25.34 21.39 2.96
N PHE A 680 -26.04 20.53 3.68
CA PHE A 680 -26.27 19.13 3.33
C PHE A 680 -27.62 18.88 2.62
N GLY A 681 -28.20 19.94 2.05
CA GLY A 681 -29.45 19.90 1.29
C GLY A 681 -30.47 20.96 1.70
N TYR A 682 -31.64 20.92 1.08
CA TYR A 682 -32.69 21.92 1.26
C TYR A 682 -34.10 21.32 1.12
N SER A 683 -35.14 22.12 1.42
CA SER A 683 -36.53 21.75 1.13
C SER A 683 -37.36 22.93 0.64
N PHE A 684 -38.22 22.71 -0.34
CA PHE A 684 -39.38 23.56 -0.60
C PHE A 684 -40.64 22.96 0.02
N SER A 685 -41.58 23.79 0.49
CA SER A 685 -42.92 23.36 0.92
C SER A 685 -43.98 24.37 0.55
N THR A 686 -45.10 23.92 -0.02
CA THR A 686 -46.28 24.79 -0.23
C THR A 686 -47.01 25.02 1.10
N VAL A 687 -47.30 26.28 1.43
CA VAL A 687 -47.94 26.67 2.70
C VAL A 687 -49.37 27.16 2.51
N GLU A 688 -49.59 28.01 1.50
CA GLU A 688 -50.87 28.68 1.22
C GLU A 688 -50.93 29.11 -0.25
N GLY A 689 -52.12 29.46 -0.75
CA GLY A 689 -52.32 30.02 -2.10
C GLY A 689 -52.34 29.00 -3.27
N ALA A 690 -51.91 27.76 -3.04
CA ALA A 690 -51.72 26.75 -4.09
C ALA A 690 -53.00 26.37 -4.89
N THR A 691 -53.33 27.16 -5.91
CA THR A 691 -54.20 26.80 -7.03
C THR A 691 -53.46 26.79 -8.37
N SER A 692 -52.39 27.58 -8.52
CA SER A 692 -51.34 27.39 -9.53
C SER A 692 -50.34 26.29 -9.11
N TYR A 693 -49.44 25.97 -10.02
CA TYR A 693 -48.18 25.27 -9.76
C TYR A 693 -47.08 26.33 -9.81
N PRO A 694 -46.27 26.53 -8.76
CA PRO A 694 -45.08 27.34 -8.88
C PRO A 694 -44.03 26.57 -9.71
N LEU A 695 -43.28 27.32 -10.49
CA LEU A 695 -42.10 26.86 -11.21
C LEU A 695 -40.87 27.34 -10.42
N ILE A 696 -39.83 26.52 -10.37
CA ILE A 696 -38.55 26.80 -9.68
C ILE A 696 -37.40 26.43 -10.62
N ASP A 697 -36.35 27.24 -10.62
CA ASP A 697 -35.08 27.03 -11.35
C ASP A 697 -33.86 27.44 -10.53
N ASP A 698 -32.67 27.09 -11.03
CA ASP A 698 -31.37 27.61 -10.59
C ASP A 698 -31.20 27.64 -9.05
N VAL A 699 -31.27 26.47 -8.40
CA VAL A 699 -31.13 26.41 -6.94
C VAL A 699 -29.65 26.54 -6.58
N GLU A 700 -29.25 27.65 -5.96
CA GLU A 700 -27.84 28.04 -5.79
C GLU A 700 -27.46 28.36 -4.33
N LEU A 701 -26.16 28.25 -4.05
CA LEU A 701 -25.48 28.90 -2.92
C LEU A 701 -24.46 29.91 -3.42
N PHE A 702 -24.38 31.10 -2.81
CA PHE A 702 -23.32 32.08 -3.06
C PHE A 702 -23.05 32.96 -1.82
N SER A 703 -22.02 33.81 -1.88
CA SER A 703 -21.73 34.80 -0.82
C SER A 703 -22.18 36.21 -1.19
N ALA A 704 -22.12 36.55 -2.47
CA ALA A 704 -22.71 37.76 -3.04
C ALA A 704 -23.47 37.38 -4.32
N ASN A 705 -24.55 38.08 -4.65
CA ASN A 705 -25.44 37.65 -5.73
C ASN A 705 -24.80 37.84 -7.12
N PRO A 706 -24.50 36.76 -7.88
CA PRO A 706 -23.84 36.87 -9.18
C PRO A 706 -24.75 37.40 -10.31
N TRP A 707 -26.03 37.64 -10.02
CA TRP A 707 -27.04 38.05 -11.01
C TRP A 707 -27.54 39.50 -10.83
N VAL A 708 -26.84 40.32 -10.03
CA VAL A 708 -27.12 41.76 -9.93
C VAL A 708 -26.57 42.50 -11.14
N VAL A 709 -27.44 43.23 -11.85
CA VAL A 709 -27.16 44.02 -13.07
C VAL A 709 -27.76 45.41 -12.95
#